data_AF-A0A6G6K316-F1
#
_entry.id   AF-A0A6G6K316-F1
#
_cell.length_a   1.000
_cell.length_b   1.000
_cell.length_c   1.000
_cell.angle_alpha   90.00
_cell.angle_beta   90.00
_cell.angle_gamma   90.00
#
_symmetry.space_group_name_H-M   'P 1'
#
loop_
_entity.id
_entity.type
_entity.pdbx_description
1 polymer ?
#
loop_
_entity_poly.entity_id
_entity_poly.type
_entity_poly.pdbx_seq_one_letter_code
_entity_poly.pdbx_strand_id
1 'polypeptide(L)'
;MARFPVPLLLLTSRLKTTAITLLAGITFSSSTHAAEVINADICIYGGTSGGVAAAVQASRMGKKAVILEPGKHLGGMTAGGLSAVDIGDPRTVGGIAREYFTRLVASYGKTLAWDQPFVSKGGGPATGGAYSIEPHIAEKVFTDMAKEANVPVHFSARLASAKKDGARLTELTMEDGTVVRAKMFIDATYEGDLMARAKVSYTLMREGNAKYGETYNGIHYTEKYQPRTNHLKPGPTGRVPGGQGVWDRDLPLDPYVSPGEPRSGLLPLLNAGTPGNPGEPAPGVQAYCFRLCLTTAKDRIPITAPEGYDAKRYELVARFIEGCLAMGDDMDLRWFSKHDALPNDKWDFNTATFGGNMPGASWEWPEASYDRRTQIAKEHELYHRGLLYFLATDSRVPAKVRDDMKRFGLPKDEFQDNGGWPHQLYIREARRMVSDLVLTEHYTFGREVAPHSVGLGSYGTDTHEIRRIVKDGVVIREGKTAIGRDGAPPYPIGYGAIVPKQAECENLFVTFALSASHTAFSSIRMEPVFMISSQSAATAASYAIDDKVPVQKVDQAKLRTQLLKDKQIIEWKEKKVQADLDTPAAPKKSTKAETKPASTPTAAPTTEPKGPDHVDTLAAKLKPTRKVAYKHVVNRDLMLHVFEPEGFKSTDKRPCYIVIHGGGWRGGQASRMYPFADHFAKLGMVGISVEYRLLGKEPANTVFDCVKDGRSAVRYVRAHASEFGIDPDKIVVSGGSAGGHVAVSTALFDDVNEEGEGTSVSSTPNALILLFPVIDTSAQGYGNAKIGEKWKQLSPVDRVKPGVPPTITFHGTGDTVTPFAGAKRFHEEMLKAGNRSELIIHEGGAHGYLMRTAPLYDECMAKSDAFLRSLSLIK
;
A
#
# COMPACT_ATOMS: atom_id res chain seq x y z
N MET A 1 35.72 -2.00 34.79
CA MET A 1 36.16 -1.08 35.88
C MET A 1 35.61 0.31 35.53
N ALA A 2 35.11 1.14 36.44
CA ALA A 2 34.84 0.96 37.88
C ALA A 2 33.51 1.65 38.26
N ARG A 3 32.92 1.27 39.40
CA ARG A 3 31.78 1.96 40.04
C ARG A 3 32.27 2.69 41.29
N PHE A 4 31.71 3.84 41.65
CA PHE A 4 31.55 4.33 43.03
C PHE A 4 30.51 5.49 43.09
N PRO A 5 30.01 5.93 44.27
CA PRO A 5 28.59 6.28 44.41
C PRO A 5 28.33 7.67 45.06
N VAL A 6 27.05 7.95 45.37
CA VAL A 6 26.57 9.09 46.18
C VAL A 6 25.68 8.54 47.31
N PRO A 7 25.70 9.08 48.55
CA PRO A 7 25.36 8.30 49.75
C PRO A 7 23.93 8.48 50.30
N LEU A 8 23.57 7.56 51.20
CA LEU A 8 22.40 7.62 52.08
C LEU A 8 22.76 8.34 53.39
N LEU A 9 21.85 9.13 53.96
CA LEU A 9 21.97 9.68 55.31
C LEU A 9 20.78 9.26 56.19
N LEU A 10 21.06 8.91 57.44
CA LEU A 10 20.07 8.57 58.48
C LEU A 10 19.99 9.69 59.51
N LEU A 11 18.79 10.01 59.99
CA LEU A 11 18.61 10.74 61.25
C LEU A 11 17.42 10.19 62.05
N THR A 12 17.58 10.17 63.38
CA THR A 12 16.55 9.82 64.38
C THR A 12 15.91 11.12 64.95
N SER A 13 14.89 11.17 65.83
CA SER A 13 14.32 10.19 66.77
C SER A 13 12.93 10.58 67.33
N ARG A 14 12.08 9.58 67.62
CA ARG A 14 11.14 9.43 68.78
C ARG A 14 10.38 10.62 69.40
N LEU A 15 9.05 10.46 69.54
CA LEU A 15 8.19 10.60 70.75
C LEU A 15 6.80 9.98 70.37
N LYS A 16 6.24 8.96 71.05
CA LYS A 16 5.40 8.96 72.28
C LYS A 16 4.38 10.13 72.32
N THR A 17 3.09 9.98 72.63
CA THR A 17 2.27 8.96 73.34
C THR A 17 0.80 9.10 72.82
N THR A 18 -0.24 8.27 73.00
CA THR A 18 -0.66 7.19 73.95
C THR A 18 -1.63 6.21 73.23
N ALA A 19 -2.05 5.11 73.87
CA ALA A 19 -3.04 4.15 73.34
C ALA A 19 -4.37 4.14 74.11
N ILE A 20 -5.49 3.89 73.41
CA ILE A 20 -6.75 3.36 73.97
C ILE A 20 -7.27 2.27 73.02
N THR A 21 -7.69 1.13 73.58
CA THR A 21 -8.21 -0.02 72.84
C THR A 21 -9.73 0.08 72.68
N LEU A 22 -10.25 -0.15 71.47
CA LEU A 22 -11.65 -0.55 71.29
C LEU A 22 -11.70 -1.80 70.40
N LEU A 23 -12.01 -2.95 71.01
CA LEU A 23 -11.92 -4.25 70.37
C LEU A 23 -13.21 -4.59 69.59
N ALA A 24 -13.43 -3.92 68.46
CA ALA A 24 -14.49 -4.29 67.53
C ALA A 24 -14.04 -5.49 66.69
N GLY A 25 -14.64 -6.66 66.94
CA GLY A 25 -14.30 -7.92 66.26
C GLY A 25 -14.78 -7.97 64.81
N ILE A 26 -14.12 -7.23 63.91
CA ILE A 26 -14.24 -7.47 62.47
C ILE A 26 -13.48 -8.75 62.16
N THR A 27 -14.19 -9.86 62.07
CA THR A 27 -13.70 -11.07 61.42
C THR A 27 -13.44 -10.73 59.96
N PHE A 28 -12.17 -10.53 59.61
CA PHE A 28 -11.71 -10.66 58.23
C PHE A 28 -11.90 -12.13 57.83
N SER A 29 -13.12 -12.46 57.40
CA SER A 29 -13.40 -13.64 56.60
C SER A 29 -12.59 -13.49 55.32
N SER A 30 -11.36 -14.02 55.33
CA SER A 30 -10.54 -14.22 54.16
C SER A 30 -11.25 -15.26 53.29
N SER A 31 -12.24 -14.79 52.52
CA SER A 31 -12.94 -15.57 51.51
C SER A 31 -11.94 -15.87 50.40
N THR A 32 -11.20 -16.97 50.61
CA THR A 32 -10.39 -17.64 49.61
C THR A 32 -11.33 -18.11 48.51
N HIS A 33 -11.69 -17.19 47.62
CA HIS A 33 -12.36 -17.49 46.37
C HIS A 33 -11.47 -18.50 45.66
N ALA A 34 -11.98 -19.71 45.48
CA ALA A 34 -11.28 -20.70 44.67
C ALA A 34 -11.11 -20.10 43.28
N ALA A 35 -9.87 -20.07 42.78
CA ALA A 35 -9.54 -19.51 41.48
C ALA A 35 -10.52 -20.01 40.41
N GLU A 36 -11.15 -19.10 39.66
CA GLU A 36 -12.15 -19.48 38.66
C GLU A 36 -11.49 -20.39 37.61
N VAL A 37 -12.06 -21.58 37.38
CA VAL A 37 -11.53 -22.53 36.39
C VAL A 37 -12.43 -22.57 35.15
N ILE A 38 -12.11 -21.71 34.20
CA ILE A 38 -12.78 -21.62 32.91
C ILE A 38 -12.32 -22.82 32.05
N ASN A 39 -13.29 -23.64 31.63
CA ASN A 39 -13.05 -24.78 30.74
C ASN A 39 -13.70 -24.53 29.38
N ALA A 40 -12.92 -24.63 28.30
CA ALA A 40 -13.32 -24.33 26.92
C ALA A 40 -12.79 -25.38 25.92
N ASP A 41 -13.32 -25.38 24.70
CA ASP A 41 -12.69 -26.07 23.56
C ASP A 41 -11.55 -25.23 23.00
N ILE A 42 -11.83 -23.95 22.74
CA ILE A 42 -10.91 -22.99 22.14
C ILE A 42 -10.84 -21.76 23.05
N CYS A 43 -9.65 -21.41 23.51
CA CYS A 43 -9.38 -20.16 24.23
C CYS A 43 -8.74 -19.15 23.27
N ILE A 44 -9.33 -17.96 23.18
CA ILE A 44 -8.84 -16.85 22.36
C ILE A 44 -8.25 -15.82 23.32
N TYR A 45 -6.96 -15.50 23.16
CA TYR A 45 -6.28 -14.47 23.94
C TYR A 45 -6.21 -13.17 23.12
N GLY A 46 -6.78 -12.09 23.66
CA GLY A 46 -7.08 -10.84 22.95
C GLY A 46 -8.51 -10.82 22.40
N GLY A 47 -9.29 -9.81 22.81
CA GLY A 47 -10.63 -9.45 22.32
C GLY A 47 -10.60 -8.46 21.15
N THR A 48 -9.50 -8.46 20.39
CA THR A 48 -9.32 -7.68 19.16
C THR A 48 -10.33 -8.07 18.08
N SER A 49 -10.35 -7.35 16.94
CA SER A 49 -11.16 -7.71 15.78
C SER A 49 -10.95 -9.16 15.33
N GLY A 50 -9.68 -9.59 15.25
CA GLY A 50 -9.30 -10.98 15.00
C GLY A 50 -9.80 -11.94 16.08
N GLY A 51 -9.67 -11.55 17.36
CA GLY A 51 -10.14 -12.36 18.49
C GLY A 51 -11.64 -12.63 18.46
N VAL A 52 -12.45 -11.59 18.21
CA VAL A 52 -13.91 -11.74 18.05
C VAL A 52 -14.25 -12.57 16.81
N ALA A 53 -13.57 -12.36 15.68
CA ALA A 53 -13.78 -13.17 14.48
C ALA A 53 -13.46 -14.67 14.69
N ALA A 54 -12.40 -14.98 15.43
CA ALA A 54 -12.06 -16.36 15.81
C ALA A 54 -13.13 -16.99 16.72
N ALA A 55 -13.56 -16.29 17.78
CA ALA A 55 -14.53 -16.83 18.74
C ALA A 55 -15.92 -17.03 18.11
N VAL A 56 -16.36 -16.10 17.25
CA VAL A 56 -17.61 -16.22 16.49
C VAL A 56 -17.57 -17.43 15.55
N GLN A 57 -16.45 -17.66 14.85
CA GLN A 57 -16.29 -18.85 14.00
C GLN A 57 -16.29 -20.16 14.81
N ALA A 58 -15.54 -20.19 15.93
CA ALA A 58 -15.48 -21.36 16.81
C ALA A 58 -16.87 -21.75 17.34
N SER A 59 -17.67 -20.77 17.80
CA SER A 59 -19.05 -20.98 18.22
C SER A 59 -19.94 -21.47 17.06
N ARG A 60 -19.83 -20.86 15.87
CA ARG A 60 -20.55 -21.32 14.65
C ARG A 60 -20.16 -22.73 14.20
N MET A 61 -18.99 -23.23 14.59
CA MET A 61 -18.55 -24.62 14.40
C MET A 61 -18.86 -25.54 15.60
N GLY A 62 -19.69 -25.09 16.54
CA GLY A 62 -20.15 -25.87 17.69
C GLY A 62 -19.09 -26.11 18.76
N LYS A 63 -18.02 -25.30 18.81
CA LYS A 63 -16.98 -25.38 19.85
C LYS A 63 -17.27 -24.36 20.94
N LYS A 64 -17.08 -24.73 22.21
CA LYS A 64 -17.14 -23.78 23.33
C LYS A 64 -15.93 -22.84 23.28
N ALA A 65 -16.12 -21.66 22.70
CA ALA A 65 -15.14 -20.59 22.69
C ALA A 65 -15.15 -19.78 24.00
N VAL A 66 -14.04 -19.10 24.29
CA VAL A 66 -13.96 -18.02 25.29
C VAL A 66 -12.94 -16.97 24.85
N ILE A 67 -13.24 -15.68 25.05
CA ILE A 67 -12.30 -14.58 24.86
C ILE A 67 -11.75 -14.14 26.22
N LEU A 68 -10.44 -13.99 26.30
CA LEU A 68 -9.72 -13.34 27.39
C LEU A 68 -9.15 -12.02 26.87
N GLU A 69 -9.75 -10.90 27.25
CA GLU A 69 -9.36 -9.56 26.81
C GLU A 69 -8.53 -8.85 27.91
N PRO A 70 -7.27 -8.46 27.65
CA PRO A 70 -6.41 -7.84 28.68
C PRO A 70 -6.85 -6.44 29.12
N GLY A 71 -7.60 -5.73 28.27
CA GLY A 71 -8.22 -4.44 28.52
C GLY A 71 -9.72 -4.57 28.84
N LYS A 72 -10.54 -3.64 28.33
CA LYS A 72 -11.98 -3.51 28.66
C LYS A 72 -12.93 -3.48 27.45
N HIS A 73 -12.39 -3.51 26.23
CA HIS A 73 -13.11 -3.17 25.00
C HIS A 73 -12.94 -4.27 23.95
N LEU A 74 -13.92 -4.43 23.07
CA LEU A 74 -13.86 -5.39 21.97
C LEU A 74 -13.58 -4.72 20.62
N GLY A 75 -12.83 -5.40 19.76
CA GLY A 75 -12.51 -4.94 18.40
C GLY A 75 -11.12 -4.39 18.21
N GLY A 76 -10.34 -4.18 19.28
CA GLY A 76 -8.95 -3.73 19.17
C GLY A 76 -8.85 -2.35 18.50
N MET A 77 -7.94 -2.19 17.54
CA MET A 77 -7.56 -0.87 17.00
C MET A 77 -8.72 -0.11 16.33
N THR A 78 -9.71 -0.78 15.72
CA THR A 78 -10.87 -0.10 15.11
C THR A 78 -11.81 0.49 16.16
N ALA A 79 -11.99 -0.19 17.29
CA ALA A 79 -12.67 0.35 18.46
C ALA A 79 -11.79 1.40 19.17
N GLY A 80 -10.47 1.18 19.22
CA GLY A 80 -9.46 2.10 19.75
C GLY A 80 -9.11 3.30 18.86
N GLY A 81 -10.02 3.73 17.97
CA GLY A 81 -9.90 4.98 17.21
C GLY A 81 -9.41 4.89 15.76
N LEU A 82 -9.06 3.71 15.24
CA LEU A 82 -8.81 3.51 13.80
C LEU A 82 -10.13 3.52 13.00
N SER A 83 -10.72 4.70 12.81
CA SER A 83 -11.91 4.86 11.97
C SER A 83 -11.59 4.63 10.49
N ALA A 84 -10.52 5.24 9.97
CA ALA A 84 -10.08 5.05 8.59
C ALA A 84 -9.32 3.72 8.44
N VAL A 85 -10.09 2.62 8.43
CA VAL A 85 -9.57 1.26 8.25
C VAL A 85 -9.15 1.02 6.79
N ASP A 86 -7.86 0.75 6.63
CA ASP A 86 -7.24 0.32 5.38
C ASP A 86 -7.69 -1.10 5.00
N ILE A 87 -8.33 -1.23 3.83
CA ILE A 87 -8.88 -2.50 3.31
C ILE A 87 -8.03 -3.14 2.21
N GLY A 88 -7.31 -2.35 1.42
CA GLY A 88 -6.70 -2.83 0.17
C GLY A 88 -7.76 -3.05 -0.90
N ASP A 89 -7.71 -4.17 -1.62
CA ASP A 89 -8.76 -4.56 -2.57
C ASP A 89 -9.92 -5.25 -1.84
N PRO A 90 -11.13 -4.67 -1.77
CA PRO A 90 -12.24 -5.24 -1.00
C PRO A 90 -12.70 -6.60 -1.50
N ARG A 91 -12.38 -6.97 -2.75
CA ARG A 91 -12.71 -8.27 -3.33
C ARG A 91 -11.95 -9.42 -2.65
N THR A 92 -10.89 -9.11 -1.89
CA THR A 92 -10.13 -10.09 -1.08
C THR A 92 -10.67 -10.29 0.33
N VAL A 93 -11.59 -9.44 0.79
CA VAL A 93 -12.20 -9.55 2.13
C VAL A 93 -13.37 -10.51 2.06
N GLY A 94 -13.31 -11.61 2.82
CA GLY A 94 -14.35 -12.65 2.88
C GLY A 94 -14.91 -12.85 4.29
N GLY A 95 -15.76 -13.87 4.42
CA GLY A 95 -16.18 -14.44 5.71
C GLY A 95 -16.67 -13.42 6.73
N ILE A 96 -16.23 -13.58 7.98
CA ILE A 96 -16.63 -12.75 9.13
C ILE A 96 -16.09 -11.32 9.01
N ALA A 97 -14.93 -11.11 8.37
CA ALA A 97 -14.43 -9.77 8.09
C ALA A 97 -15.39 -8.99 7.17
N ARG A 98 -15.90 -9.65 6.12
CA ARG A 98 -16.93 -9.09 5.23
C ARG A 98 -18.24 -8.83 5.97
N GLU A 99 -18.65 -9.75 6.83
CA GLU A 99 -19.85 -9.61 7.66
C GLU A 99 -19.76 -8.39 8.59
N TYR A 100 -18.65 -8.25 9.32
CA TYR A 100 -18.38 -7.13 10.23
C TYR A 100 -18.51 -5.78 9.52
N PHE A 101 -17.74 -5.55 8.44
CA PHE A 101 -17.81 -4.28 7.71
C PHE A 101 -19.18 -4.04 7.07
N THR A 102 -19.91 -5.09 6.70
CA THR A 102 -21.28 -4.96 6.18
C THR A 102 -22.26 -4.51 7.28
N ARG A 103 -22.19 -5.09 8.48
CA ARG A 103 -22.97 -4.67 9.66
C ARG A 103 -22.65 -3.22 10.08
N LEU A 104 -21.36 -2.89 10.13
CA LEU A 104 -20.82 -1.58 10.50
C LEU A 104 -21.22 -0.45 9.53
N VAL A 105 -21.36 -0.75 8.24
CA VAL A 105 -21.83 0.21 7.25
C VAL A 105 -23.37 0.27 7.22
N ALA A 106 -24.05 -0.84 7.54
CA ALA A 106 -25.52 -0.89 7.64
C ALA A 106 -26.09 -0.04 8.80
N SER A 107 -25.36 0.16 9.92
CA SER A 107 -25.82 1.05 11.01
C SER A 107 -26.00 2.51 10.59
N TYR A 108 -25.37 2.93 9.49
CA TYR A 108 -25.54 4.25 8.87
C TYR A 108 -26.53 4.27 7.70
N GLY A 109 -27.28 3.17 7.51
CA GLY A 109 -28.22 3.01 6.39
C GLY A 109 -27.53 2.94 5.02
N LYS A 110 -26.33 2.35 4.96
CA LYS A 110 -25.49 2.24 3.75
C LYS A 110 -25.18 0.77 3.42
N THR A 111 -24.58 0.51 2.25
CA THR A 111 -24.22 -0.83 1.79
C THR A 111 -22.86 -0.82 1.06
N LEU A 112 -22.11 -1.94 1.16
CA LEU A 112 -20.80 -2.11 0.50
C LEU A 112 -20.90 -2.99 -0.76
N ALA A 113 -20.33 -2.51 -1.86
CA ALA A 113 -20.28 -3.25 -3.13
C ALA A 113 -18.97 -4.07 -3.24
N TRP A 114 -18.96 -5.23 -2.59
CA TRP A 114 -17.78 -6.11 -2.41
C TRP A 114 -17.22 -6.78 -3.69
N ASP A 115 -17.85 -6.57 -4.84
CA ASP A 115 -17.52 -7.19 -6.13
C ASP A 115 -16.63 -6.32 -7.02
N GLN A 116 -16.44 -5.05 -6.65
CA GLN A 116 -15.63 -4.04 -7.35
C GLN A 116 -14.68 -3.33 -6.37
N PRO A 117 -13.56 -2.74 -6.83
CA PRO A 117 -12.75 -1.86 -6.01
C PRO A 117 -13.58 -0.69 -5.45
N PHE A 118 -13.38 -0.33 -4.19
CA PHE A 118 -14.08 0.81 -3.59
C PHE A 118 -13.58 2.12 -4.19
N VAL A 119 -14.49 2.85 -4.85
CA VAL A 119 -14.17 4.11 -5.54
C VAL A 119 -14.45 5.29 -4.61
N SER A 120 -13.40 5.87 -4.01
CA SER A 120 -13.54 7.10 -3.22
C SER A 120 -14.06 8.24 -4.10
N LYS A 121 -15.28 8.69 -3.82
CA LYS A 121 -15.92 9.88 -4.42
C LYS A 121 -15.89 11.06 -3.45
N GLY A 122 -14.71 11.35 -2.89
CA GLY A 122 -14.54 12.44 -1.91
C GLY A 122 -15.03 12.15 -0.49
N GLY A 123 -15.35 10.89 -0.18
CA GLY A 123 -15.54 10.41 1.20
C GLY A 123 -14.22 10.03 1.87
N GLY A 124 -14.21 9.99 3.20
CA GLY A 124 -13.05 9.59 4.00
C GLY A 124 -12.60 8.14 3.78
N PRO A 125 -11.38 7.75 4.21
CA PRO A 125 -10.72 6.51 3.79
C PRO A 125 -11.20 5.25 4.52
N ALA A 126 -12.06 5.40 5.51
CA ALA A 126 -12.67 4.27 6.22
C ALA A 126 -13.40 3.33 5.26
N THR A 127 -13.33 2.04 5.58
CA THR A 127 -13.69 0.95 4.67
C THR A 127 -13.09 1.16 3.27
N GLY A 128 -11.79 1.45 3.18
CA GLY A 128 -11.07 1.63 1.90
C GLY A 128 -11.56 2.80 1.03
N GLY A 129 -12.19 3.82 1.63
CA GLY A 129 -12.72 4.99 0.90
C GLY A 129 -14.21 4.94 0.60
N ALA A 130 -14.96 3.99 1.19
CA ALA A 130 -16.40 3.87 1.01
C ALA A 130 -17.20 4.66 2.05
N TYR A 131 -16.97 4.43 3.35
CA TYR A 131 -17.76 5.03 4.45
C TYR A 131 -16.95 5.22 5.74
N SER A 132 -16.98 6.45 6.26
CA SER A 132 -16.54 6.87 7.59
C SER A 132 -17.34 6.24 8.74
N ILE A 133 -16.65 5.88 9.82
CA ILE A 133 -17.21 5.14 10.98
C ILE A 133 -16.80 5.79 12.31
N GLU A 134 -17.62 5.63 13.34
CA GLU A 134 -17.33 6.06 14.70
C GLU A 134 -16.79 4.90 15.56
N PRO A 135 -15.76 5.13 16.41
CA PRO A 135 -15.15 4.08 17.23
C PRO A 135 -16.13 3.29 18.12
N HIS A 136 -17.05 3.96 18.82
CA HIS A 136 -18.05 3.29 19.65
C HIS A 136 -19.03 2.40 18.84
N ILE A 137 -19.29 2.73 17.57
CA ILE A 137 -20.10 1.89 16.67
C ILE A 137 -19.29 0.66 16.23
N ALA A 138 -17.97 0.83 15.99
CA ALA A 138 -17.07 -0.30 15.71
C ALA A 138 -17.01 -1.29 16.88
N GLU A 139 -16.88 -0.80 18.12
CA GLU A 139 -16.94 -1.62 19.35
C GLU A 139 -18.31 -2.29 19.52
N LYS A 140 -19.40 -1.56 19.29
CA LYS A 140 -20.77 -2.09 19.41
C LYS A 140 -20.99 -3.28 18.48
N VAL A 141 -20.57 -3.19 17.20
CA VAL A 141 -20.78 -4.29 16.24
C VAL A 141 -20.02 -5.56 16.65
N PHE A 142 -18.78 -5.45 17.14
CA PHE A 142 -18.06 -6.61 17.68
C PHE A 142 -18.72 -7.18 18.94
N THR A 143 -19.18 -6.30 19.83
CA THR A 143 -19.88 -6.68 21.06
C THR A 143 -21.19 -7.41 20.76
N ASP A 144 -21.97 -6.95 19.78
CA ASP A 144 -23.20 -7.61 19.34
C ASP A 144 -22.90 -8.96 18.69
N MET A 145 -21.88 -9.05 17.81
CA MET A 145 -21.47 -10.32 17.18
C MET A 145 -21.01 -11.36 18.19
N ALA A 146 -20.28 -10.97 19.24
CA ALA A 146 -19.88 -11.87 20.34
C ALA A 146 -21.09 -12.36 21.15
N LYS A 147 -22.05 -11.47 21.45
CA LYS A 147 -23.31 -11.81 22.15
C LYS A 147 -24.20 -12.75 21.32
N GLU A 148 -24.40 -12.47 20.04
CA GLU A 148 -25.14 -13.34 19.11
C GLU A 148 -24.53 -14.74 19.02
N ALA A 149 -23.20 -14.83 19.03
CA ALA A 149 -22.47 -16.10 19.06
C ALA A 149 -22.39 -16.74 20.46
N ASN A 150 -23.03 -16.17 21.49
CA ASN A 150 -23.01 -16.64 22.88
C ASN A 150 -21.58 -16.87 23.44
N VAL A 151 -20.63 -16.03 23.03
CA VAL A 151 -19.21 -16.11 23.44
C VAL A 151 -19.02 -15.43 24.79
N PRO A 152 -18.54 -16.12 25.84
CA PRO A 152 -18.11 -15.48 27.08
C PRO A 152 -16.85 -14.65 26.86
N VAL A 153 -16.81 -13.47 27.46
CA VAL A 153 -15.70 -12.51 27.38
C VAL A 153 -15.28 -12.12 28.79
N HIS A 154 -14.03 -12.40 29.15
CA HIS A 154 -13.44 -12.02 30.43
C HIS A 154 -12.51 -10.84 30.19
N PHE A 155 -12.90 -9.66 30.66
CA PHE A 155 -12.14 -8.41 30.55
C PHE A 155 -11.10 -8.30 31.69
N SER A 156 -10.09 -7.45 31.48
CA SER A 156 -8.91 -7.30 32.36
C SER A 156 -8.07 -8.58 32.54
N ALA A 157 -8.21 -9.53 31.61
CA ALA A 157 -7.55 -10.83 31.62
C ALA A 157 -6.07 -10.75 31.19
N ARG A 158 -5.25 -10.10 32.01
CA ARG A 158 -3.79 -10.01 31.84
C ARG A 158 -3.11 -11.35 32.12
N LEU A 159 -2.24 -11.82 31.22
CA LEU A 159 -1.65 -13.16 31.26
C LEU A 159 -0.38 -13.22 32.12
N ALA A 160 -0.51 -13.80 33.31
CA ALA A 160 0.60 -14.05 34.21
C ALA A 160 1.49 -15.21 33.73
N SER A 161 0.90 -16.36 33.36
CA SER A 161 1.66 -17.53 32.90
C SER A 161 0.90 -18.44 31.94
N ALA A 162 1.66 -19.20 31.14
CA ALA A 162 1.15 -20.25 30.26
C ALA A 162 1.90 -21.56 30.55
N LYS A 163 1.17 -22.64 30.78
CA LYS A 163 1.70 -23.95 31.15
C LYS A 163 1.55 -24.94 30.00
N LYS A 164 2.63 -25.66 29.71
CA LYS A 164 2.67 -26.76 28.73
C LYS A 164 2.95 -28.09 29.41
N ASP A 165 2.41 -29.15 28.83
CA ASP A 165 2.86 -30.52 29.00
C ASP A 165 3.52 -30.94 27.67
N GLY A 166 4.82 -31.23 27.70
CA GLY A 166 5.65 -31.30 26.50
C GLY A 166 5.51 -30.05 25.63
N ALA A 167 5.09 -30.24 24.37
CA ALA A 167 4.81 -29.17 23.42
C ALA A 167 3.32 -28.71 23.41
N ARG A 168 2.46 -29.22 24.31
CA ARG A 168 1.02 -28.92 24.31
C ARG A 168 0.66 -27.94 25.44
N LEU A 169 0.10 -26.78 25.13
CA LEU A 169 -0.53 -25.90 26.13
C LEU A 169 -1.67 -26.63 26.82
N THR A 170 -1.71 -26.57 28.15
CA THR A 170 -2.76 -27.18 28.98
C THR A 170 -3.61 -26.14 29.71
N GLU A 171 -3.01 -25.02 30.08
CA GLU A 171 -3.54 -24.13 31.11
C GLU A 171 -2.90 -22.74 30.99
N LEU A 172 -3.71 -21.68 31.07
CA LEU A 172 -3.27 -20.29 31.25
C LEU A 172 -3.68 -19.81 32.64
N THR A 173 -2.90 -18.89 33.21
CA THR A 173 -3.20 -18.23 34.49
C THR A 173 -3.13 -16.73 34.30
N MET A 174 -4.19 -16.03 34.69
CA MET A 174 -4.29 -14.58 34.66
C MET A 174 -3.71 -13.94 35.93
N GLU A 175 -3.48 -12.62 35.93
CA GLU A 175 -2.91 -11.89 37.08
C GLU A 175 -3.84 -11.81 38.31
N ASP A 176 -5.16 -11.97 38.12
CA ASP A 176 -6.15 -12.12 39.20
C ASP A 176 -6.21 -13.54 39.80
N GLY A 177 -5.46 -14.48 39.22
CA GLY A 177 -5.48 -15.90 39.58
C GLY A 177 -6.44 -16.77 38.76
N THR A 178 -7.26 -16.19 37.86
CA THR A 178 -8.19 -16.94 37.01
C THR A 178 -7.45 -17.95 36.12
N VAL A 179 -7.94 -19.19 36.08
CA VAL A 179 -7.32 -20.34 35.39
C VAL A 179 -8.15 -20.76 34.19
N VAL A 180 -7.52 -20.87 33.02
CA VAL A 180 -8.22 -21.22 31.76
C VAL A 180 -7.62 -22.47 31.13
N ARG A 181 -8.45 -23.50 30.95
CA ARG A 181 -8.08 -24.79 30.35
C ARG A 181 -8.83 -24.98 29.04
N ALA A 182 -8.09 -25.23 27.96
CA ALA A 182 -8.65 -25.43 26.63
C ALA A 182 -7.95 -26.54 25.85
N LYS A 183 -8.60 -27.02 24.78
CA LYS A 183 -8.01 -28.00 23.87
C LYS A 183 -7.05 -27.30 22.90
N MET A 184 -7.47 -26.17 22.35
CA MET A 184 -6.70 -25.31 21.44
C MET A 184 -6.67 -23.86 21.95
N PHE A 185 -5.66 -23.11 21.52
CA PHE A 185 -5.44 -21.72 21.86
C PHE A 185 -5.20 -20.87 20.60
N ILE A 186 -5.61 -19.61 20.64
CA ILE A 186 -5.37 -18.63 19.56
C ILE A 186 -4.84 -17.34 20.20
N ASP A 187 -3.63 -16.93 19.82
CA ASP A 187 -3.09 -15.61 20.14
C ASP A 187 -3.56 -14.59 19.09
N ALA A 188 -4.52 -13.79 19.51
CA ALA A 188 -5.08 -12.65 18.78
C ALA A 188 -4.76 -11.33 19.49
N THR A 189 -3.66 -11.25 20.26
CA THR A 189 -3.09 -9.98 20.71
C THR A 189 -2.28 -9.33 19.60
N TYR A 190 -2.12 -8.00 19.64
CA TYR A 190 -1.22 -7.30 18.71
C TYR A 190 0.26 -7.52 19.08
N GLU A 191 0.52 -7.92 20.33
CA GLU A 191 1.83 -8.08 20.95
C GLU A 191 2.44 -9.49 20.83
N GLY A 192 1.63 -10.49 20.53
CA GLY A 192 2.05 -11.90 20.55
C GLY A 192 2.39 -12.40 21.96
N ASP A 193 1.65 -11.96 22.97
CA ASP A 193 1.98 -12.23 24.37
C ASP A 193 1.76 -13.70 24.76
N LEU A 194 0.71 -14.36 24.25
CA LEU A 194 0.48 -15.76 24.54
C LEU A 194 1.55 -16.63 23.87
N MET A 195 1.96 -16.35 22.63
CA MET A 195 3.05 -17.09 21.99
C MET A 195 4.38 -16.91 22.73
N ALA A 196 4.66 -15.70 23.24
CA ALA A 196 5.86 -15.42 24.03
C ALA A 196 5.83 -16.18 25.37
N ARG A 197 4.70 -16.15 26.10
CA ARG A 197 4.52 -16.93 27.35
C ARG A 197 4.57 -18.45 27.10
N ALA A 198 4.07 -18.92 25.96
CA ALA A 198 4.16 -20.31 25.52
C ALA A 198 5.57 -20.75 25.07
N LYS A 199 6.54 -19.83 25.02
CA LYS A 199 7.93 -20.06 24.55
C LYS A 199 8.01 -20.51 23.09
N VAL A 200 7.20 -19.90 22.22
CA VAL A 200 7.34 -19.98 20.76
C VAL A 200 8.46 -19.04 20.30
N SER A 201 9.18 -19.40 19.25
CA SER A 201 10.21 -18.56 18.62
C SER A 201 9.59 -17.31 17.97
N TYR A 202 10.14 -16.13 18.28
CA TYR A 202 9.76 -14.88 17.63
C TYR A 202 10.99 -13.97 17.41
N THR A 203 10.79 -12.88 16.68
CA THR A 203 11.80 -11.84 16.43
C THR A 203 11.24 -10.45 16.76
N LEU A 204 12.14 -9.58 17.24
CA LEU A 204 11.98 -8.13 17.40
C LEU A 204 13.02 -7.34 16.58
N MET A 205 13.85 -8.05 15.81
CA MET A 205 14.82 -7.47 14.87
C MET A 205 14.14 -7.23 13.53
N ARG A 206 14.34 -6.06 12.94
CA ARG A 206 14.18 -5.81 11.51
C ARG A 206 15.34 -6.50 10.79
N GLU A 207 15.02 -7.49 9.95
CA GLU A 207 16.04 -8.39 9.40
C GLU A 207 16.81 -7.73 8.25
N GLY A 208 18.14 -7.88 8.21
CA GLY A 208 18.92 -7.38 7.08
C GLY A 208 18.59 -8.13 5.79
N ASN A 209 18.67 -7.45 4.65
CA ASN A 209 18.30 -7.97 3.31
C ASN A 209 18.81 -9.39 3.06
N ALA A 210 20.07 -9.66 3.42
CA ALA A 210 20.76 -10.93 3.22
C ALA A 210 20.10 -12.14 3.92
N LYS A 211 19.25 -11.94 4.95
CA LYS A 211 18.61 -13.05 5.69
C LYS A 211 17.58 -13.79 4.83
N TYR A 212 16.87 -13.07 3.96
CA TYR A 212 15.74 -13.59 3.17
C TYR A 212 15.80 -13.15 1.68
N GLY A 213 16.88 -12.47 1.26
CA GLY A 213 17.02 -11.92 -0.10
C GLY A 213 16.07 -10.75 -0.41
N GLU A 214 15.65 -9.99 0.61
CA GLU A 214 14.67 -8.90 0.48
C GLU A 214 15.32 -7.59 0.01
N THR A 215 14.51 -6.60 -0.39
CA THR A 215 14.97 -5.30 -0.91
C THR A 215 14.76 -4.18 0.12
N TYR A 216 13.58 -4.17 0.78
CA TYR A 216 13.12 -3.09 1.65
C TYR A 216 13.10 -3.47 3.14
N ASN A 217 13.89 -4.48 3.53
CA ASN A 217 14.11 -4.82 4.94
C ASN A 217 15.42 -4.16 5.44
N GLY A 218 15.81 -4.44 6.68
CA GLY A 218 16.99 -3.87 7.31
C GLY A 218 16.88 -2.36 7.56
N ILE A 219 18.00 -1.72 7.88
CA ILE A 219 18.09 -0.26 8.00
C ILE A 219 17.69 0.38 6.67
N HIS A 220 16.71 1.28 6.69
CA HIS A 220 16.24 1.93 5.47
C HIS A 220 16.31 3.44 5.58
N TYR A 221 17.05 4.05 4.67
CA TYR A 221 17.08 5.49 4.44
C TYR A 221 16.51 5.78 3.07
N THR A 222 15.61 6.76 2.98
CA THR A 222 15.18 7.30 1.70
C THR A 222 16.38 7.97 1.02
N GLU A 223 16.78 7.48 -0.16
CA GLU A 223 17.86 8.09 -0.98
C GLU A 223 17.59 9.57 -1.29
N LYS A 224 16.31 9.97 -1.21
CA LYS A 224 15.79 11.32 -1.44
C LYS A 224 16.13 12.30 -0.30
N TYR A 225 17.40 12.32 0.11
CA TYR A 225 18.00 13.42 0.86
C TYR A 225 18.66 14.47 -0.07
N GLN A 226 18.10 14.63 -1.28
CA GLN A 226 17.96 16.00 -1.81
C GLN A 226 16.77 16.62 -1.07
N PRO A 227 16.96 17.69 -0.27
CA PRO A 227 15.85 18.38 0.38
C PRO A 227 14.78 18.72 -0.65
N ARG A 228 13.52 18.38 -0.38
CA ARG A 228 12.42 18.55 -1.35
C ARG A 228 11.97 20.00 -1.42
N THR A 229 12.87 20.93 -1.77
CA THR A 229 12.63 22.38 -1.86
C THR A 229 11.51 22.73 -2.84
N ASN A 230 11.42 21.99 -3.95
CA ASN A 230 10.29 22.05 -4.87
C ASN A 230 9.16 21.12 -4.39
N HIS A 231 8.26 21.64 -3.56
CA HIS A 231 6.99 20.99 -3.25
C HIS A 231 5.89 21.58 -4.13
N LEU A 232 5.10 20.72 -4.80
CA LEU A 232 3.92 21.17 -5.55
C LEU A 232 2.91 21.77 -4.57
N LYS A 233 2.22 22.84 -4.98
CA LYS A 233 1.15 23.41 -4.14
C LYS A 233 0.01 22.38 -4.02
N PRO A 234 -0.49 22.10 -2.80
CA PRO A 234 -1.57 21.15 -2.60
C PRO A 234 -2.88 21.69 -3.19
N GLY A 235 -3.72 20.78 -3.69
CA GLY A 235 -5.11 21.10 -4.01
C GLY A 235 -5.96 21.28 -2.74
N PRO A 236 -7.26 21.60 -2.89
CA PRO A 236 -8.18 21.81 -1.76
C PRO A 236 -8.22 20.65 -0.73
N THR A 237 -7.86 19.43 -1.14
CA THR A 237 -7.79 18.22 -0.30
C THR A 237 -6.48 18.05 0.48
N GLY A 238 -5.52 18.98 0.40
CA GLY A 238 -4.23 18.90 1.09
C GLY A 238 -3.22 17.93 0.47
N ARG A 239 -3.51 17.44 -0.75
CA ARG A 239 -2.66 16.55 -1.54
C ARG A 239 -2.25 17.21 -2.85
N VAL A 240 -1.10 16.80 -3.36
CA VAL A 240 -0.59 17.16 -4.69
C VAL A 240 -1.00 16.11 -5.74
N PRO A 241 -0.94 16.41 -7.05
CA PRO A 241 -1.03 15.38 -8.08
C PRO A 241 -0.02 14.25 -7.81
N GLY A 242 -0.46 12.99 -7.87
CA GLY A 242 0.30 11.84 -7.38
C GLY A 242 0.03 11.44 -5.92
N GLY A 243 -0.86 12.14 -5.21
CA GLY A 243 -1.47 11.67 -3.95
C GLY A 243 -0.66 11.86 -2.67
N GLN A 244 0.61 12.27 -2.78
CA GLN A 244 1.42 12.74 -1.65
C GLN A 244 0.73 13.92 -0.94
N GLY A 245 0.91 14.03 0.37
CA GLY A 245 0.34 15.12 1.15
C GLY A 245 1.34 16.22 1.44
N VAL A 246 0.84 17.35 1.95
CA VAL A 246 1.67 18.43 2.51
C VAL A 246 2.64 17.96 3.60
N TRP A 247 2.30 16.88 4.29
CA TRP A 247 3.09 16.25 5.34
C TRP A 247 4.35 15.53 4.84
N ASP A 248 4.56 15.36 3.53
CA ASP A 248 5.71 14.63 2.95
C ASP A 248 6.91 15.54 2.61
N ARG A 249 7.03 16.71 3.26
CA ARG A 249 8.17 17.64 3.18
C ARG A 249 9.36 17.12 4.02
N ASP A 250 10.56 17.15 3.46
CA ASP A 250 11.82 16.76 4.11
C ASP A 250 12.81 17.93 4.11
N LEU A 251 13.51 18.16 5.23
CA LEU A 251 14.38 19.32 5.47
C LEU A 251 15.66 18.98 6.26
N PRO A 252 16.76 19.74 6.07
CA PRO A 252 17.93 19.72 6.95
C PRO A 252 17.63 20.42 8.28
N LEU A 253 17.07 19.66 9.22
CA LEU A 253 16.83 20.12 10.58
C LEU A 253 18.05 19.85 11.46
N ASP A 254 18.51 20.89 12.14
CA ASP A 254 19.56 20.78 13.15
C ASP A 254 19.08 19.92 14.34
N PRO A 255 19.85 18.91 14.77
CA PRO A 255 19.45 17.95 15.79
C PRO A 255 19.79 18.35 17.23
N TYR A 256 20.40 19.51 17.46
CA TYR A 256 21.06 19.88 18.71
C TYR A 256 20.30 20.94 19.52
N VAL A 257 20.43 20.92 20.85
CA VAL A 257 19.76 21.88 21.76
C VAL A 257 20.17 23.32 21.43
N SER A 258 21.45 23.55 21.17
CA SER A 258 21.99 24.76 20.56
C SER A 258 22.34 24.46 19.10
N PRO A 259 21.78 25.20 18.11
CA PRO A 259 22.05 24.95 16.70
C PRO A 259 23.55 24.98 16.36
N GLY A 260 24.00 24.02 15.55
CA GLY A 260 25.39 23.86 15.13
C GLY A 260 26.34 23.27 16.19
N GLU A 261 25.88 23.02 17.42
CA GLU A 261 26.73 22.67 18.56
C GLU A 261 26.44 21.27 19.12
N PRO A 262 27.12 20.21 18.64
CA PRO A 262 26.94 18.83 19.11
C PRO A 262 27.13 18.63 20.63
N ARG A 263 27.92 19.52 21.27
CA ARG A 263 28.18 19.49 22.71
C ARG A 263 26.98 19.92 23.57
N SER A 264 25.98 20.57 22.98
CA SER A 264 24.74 20.96 23.67
C SER A 264 23.78 19.77 23.92
N GLY A 265 24.04 18.62 23.30
CA GLY A 265 23.17 17.44 23.36
C GLY A 265 22.10 17.44 22.25
N LEU A 266 21.42 16.30 22.10
CA LEU A 266 20.35 16.12 21.12
C LEU A 266 19.04 16.76 21.59
N LEU A 267 18.21 17.21 20.64
CA LEU A 267 16.81 17.54 20.90
C LEU A 267 16.02 16.34 21.45
N PRO A 268 14.97 16.58 22.25
CA PRO A 268 14.08 15.52 22.72
C PRO A 268 13.52 14.65 21.58
N LEU A 269 13.30 13.37 21.87
CA LEU A 269 12.76 12.37 20.94
C LEU A 269 13.66 12.05 19.72
N LEU A 270 14.93 12.47 19.73
CA LEU A 270 15.96 11.93 18.84
C LEU A 270 16.69 10.75 19.50
N ASN A 271 16.95 9.71 18.71
CA ASN A 271 17.71 8.53 19.11
C ASN A 271 19.21 8.79 18.94
N ALA A 272 19.99 8.53 20.00
CA ALA A 272 21.45 8.54 19.94
C ALA A 272 22.02 7.25 19.30
N GLY A 273 23.30 7.28 18.96
CA GLY A 273 24.04 6.17 18.36
C GLY A 273 24.46 6.44 16.91
N THR A 274 24.95 5.42 16.23
CA THR A 274 25.30 5.49 14.81
C THR A 274 24.09 5.19 13.91
N PRO A 275 24.02 5.78 12.70
CA PRO A 275 22.99 5.46 11.72
C PRO A 275 23.03 3.96 11.33
N GLY A 276 24.21 3.47 10.92
CA GLY A 276 24.36 2.15 10.27
C GLY A 276 24.15 2.24 8.76
N ASN A 277 24.38 1.15 8.04
CA ASN A 277 24.34 1.11 6.57
C ASN A 277 23.01 0.53 6.06
N PRO A 278 22.51 1.00 4.90
CA PRO A 278 21.29 0.45 4.29
C PRO A 278 21.32 -1.08 4.17
N GLY A 279 20.24 -1.72 4.59
CA GLY A 279 20.03 -3.16 4.52
C GLY A 279 20.72 -4.02 5.59
N GLU A 280 21.45 -3.42 6.53
CA GLU A 280 21.92 -4.12 7.74
C GLU A 280 20.75 -4.48 8.68
N PRO A 281 20.83 -5.57 9.46
CA PRO A 281 19.83 -5.86 10.49
C PRO A 281 19.85 -4.83 11.61
N ALA A 282 18.67 -4.46 12.13
CA ALA A 282 18.57 -3.47 13.21
C ALA A 282 17.42 -3.80 14.20
N PRO A 283 17.54 -3.41 15.48
CA PRO A 283 16.44 -3.51 16.43
C PRO A 283 15.33 -2.48 16.13
N GLY A 284 14.19 -2.68 16.77
CA GLY A 284 13.12 -1.69 16.87
C GLY A 284 11.94 -1.93 15.94
N VAL A 285 10.76 -1.58 16.45
CA VAL A 285 9.46 -1.64 15.76
C VAL A 285 9.00 -0.24 15.33
N GLN A 286 8.00 -0.20 14.46
CA GLN A 286 7.40 1.04 13.94
C GLN A 286 6.84 1.96 15.03
N ALA A 287 7.00 3.27 14.83
CA ALA A 287 6.40 4.29 15.68
C ALA A 287 4.87 4.12 15.80
N TYR A 288 4.42 3.94 17.04
CA TYR A 288 3.02 3.99 17.41
C TYR A 288 2.54 5.44 17.56
N CYS A 289 1.23 5.60 17.55
CA CYS A 289 0.50 6.81 17.91
C CYS A 289 -0.84 6.40 18.55
N PHE A 290 -1.62 7.36 19.05
CA PHE A 290 -3.07 7.17 19.12
C PHE A 290 -3.69 7.57 17.77
N ARG A 291 -4.75 6.88 17.34
CA ARG A 291 -5.62 7.35 16.25
C ARG A 291 -6.80 8.07 16.88
N LEU A 292 -6.88 9.38 16.70
CA LEU A 292 -7.78 10.21 17.49
C LEU A 292 -9.10 10.44 16.75
N CYS A 293 -10.22 10.15 17.40
CA CYS A 293 -11.49 10.75 17.03
C CYS A 293 -11.57 12.12 17.73
N LEU A 294 -11.50 13.21 16.96
CA LEU A 294 -11.74 14.58 17.43
C LEU A 294 -13.08 15.09 16.89
N THR A 295 -13.66 16.13 17.50
CA THR A 295 -14.90 16.75 17.01
C THR A 295 -14.80 18.27 16.95
N THR A 296 -15.56 18.87 16.01
CA THR A 296 -15.80 20.32 15.92
C THR A 296 -17.08 20.78 16.63
N ALA A 297 -17.76 19.89 17.37
CA ALA A 297 -18.97 20.19 18.11
C ALA A 297 -18.81 21.36 19.11
N LYS A 298 -19.91 22.07 19.39
CA LYS A 298 -19.92 23.25 20.28
C LYS A 298 -19.58 22.90 21.73
N ASP A 299 -19.95 21.71 22.18
CA ASP A 299 -19.83 21.27 23.56
C ASP A 299 -18.66 20.31 23.81
N ARG A 300 -17.78 20.12 22.81
CA ARG A 300 -16.57 19.29 22.85
C ARG A 300 -15.70 19.57 24.08
N ILE A 301 -14.99 18.55 24.55
CA ILE A 301 -14.00 18.68 25.63
C ILE A 301 -12.78 19.43 25.06
N PRO A 302 -12.36 20.59 25.61
CA PRO A 302 -11.22 21.34 25.10
C PRO A 302 -9.90 20.59 25.22
N ILE A 303 -9.00 20.79 24.26
CA ILE A 303 -7.60 20.36 24.36
C ILE A 303 -6.83 21.44 25.13
N THR A 304 -6.38 21.09 26.34
CA THR A 304 -5.59 21.93 27.24
C THR A 304 -4.14 21.46 27.31
N ALA A 305 -3.27 22.23 27.98
CA ALA A 305 -1.92 21.79 28.29
C ALA A 305 -1.98 20.50 29.13
N PRO A 306 -1.31 19.41 28.73
CA PRO A 306 -1.22 18.21 29.54
C PRO A 306 -0.31 18.43 30.77
N GLU A 307 -0.42 17.52 31.74
CA GLU A 307 0.55 17.40 32.83
C GLU A 307 1.98 17.28 32.29
N GLY A 308 2.93 18.02 32.88
CA GLY A 308 4.33 18.00 32.46
C GLY A 308 4.60 18.60 31.06
N TYR A 309 3.71 19.45 30.53
CA TYR A 309 3.95 20.12 29.24
C TYR A 309 5.19 21.02 29.26
N ASP A 310 6.15 20.71 28.39
CA ASP A 310 7.26 21.60 28.01
C ASP A 310 7.26 21.77 26.47
N ALA A 311 7.21 23.03 26.02
CA ALA A 311 7.25 23.38 24.61
C ALA A 311 8.57 22.92 23.93
N LYS A 312 9.67 22.79 24.67
CA LYS A 312 10.97 22.30 24.16
C LYS A 312 10.90 20.86 23.64
N ARG A 313 9.92 20.06 24.08
CA ARG A 313 9.67 18.71 23.55
C ARG A 313 9.25 18.73 22.06
N TYR A 314 8.79 19.88 21.57
CA TYR A 314 8.32 20.10 20.19
C TYR A 314 9.27 21.02 19.40
N GLU A 315 10.47 21.30 19.90
CA GLU A 315 11.47 22.17 19.25
C GLU A 315 11.82 21.72 17.83
N LEU A 316 11.88 20.40 17.57
CA LEU A 316 12.08 19.87 16.22
C LEU A 316 10.90 20.19 15.27
N VAL A 317 9.67 20.29 15.80
CA VAL A 317 8.47 20.69 15.05
C VAL A 317 8.51 22.20 14.78
N ALA A 318 9.00 23.01 15.73
CA ALA A 318 9.21 24.44 15.53
C ALA A 318 10.23 24.71 14.40
N ARG A 319 11.39 24.05 14.44
CA ARG A 319 12.42 24.17 13.39
C ARG A 319 11.93 23.69 12.01
N PHE A 320 11.09 22.66 11.97
CA PHE A 320 10.40 22.25 10.73
C PHE A 320 9.47 23.34 10.20
N ILE A 321 8.67 23.97 11.06
CA ILE A 321 7.79 25.09 10.70
C ILE A 321 8.61 26.26 10.15
N GLU A 322 9.62 26.70 10.89
CA GLU A 322 10.49 27.82 10.52
C GLU A 322 11.18 27.57 9.17
N GLY A 323 11.68 26.36 8.93
CA GLY A 323 12.26 25.97 7.64
C GLY A 323 11.25 25.96 6.48
N CYS A 324 10.03 25.49 6.70
CA CYS A 324 8.94 25.54 5.70
C CYS A 324 8.54 26.99 5.35
N LEU A 325 8.36 27.84 6.38
CA LEU A 325 8.04 29.26 6.20
C LEU A 325 9.17 30.02 5.48
N ALA A 326 10.44 29.70 5.76
CA ALA A 326 11.58 30.30 5.08
C ALA A 326 11.65 29.96 3.57
N MET A 327 11.01 28.89 3.12
CA MET A 327 10.83 28.55 1.70
C MET A 327 9.54 29.10 1.09
N GLY A 328 8.68 29.78 1.87
CA GLY A 328 7.41 30.34 1.42
C GLY A 328 6.22 29.37 1.43
N ASP A 329 6.24 28.33 2.27
CA ASP A 329 5.09 27.42 2.43
C ASP A 329 3.91 28.08 3.18
N ASP A 330 2.72 28.06 2.57
CA ASP A 330 1.46 28.39 3.26
C ASP A 330 0.97 27.17 4.07
N MET A 331 1.49 27.03 5.30
CA MET A 331 1.17 25.90 6.16
C MET A 331 -0.27 25.95 6.72
N ASP A 332 -0.87 24.77 6.90
CA ASP A 332 -2.14 24.55 7.60
C ASP A 332 -2.09 23.24 8.41
N LEU A 333 -3.16 22.93 9.16
CA LEU A 333 -3.15 21.81 10.11
C LEU A 333 -2.84 20.44 9.47
N ARG A 334 -3.05 20.30 8.15
CA ARG A 334 -2.80 19.07 7.41
C ARG A 334 -1.32 18.68 7.40
N TRP A 335 -0.42 19.64 7.59
CA TRP A 335 1.02 19.39 7.71
C TRP A 335 1.41 18.55 8.95
N PHE A 336 0.53 18.48 9.96
CA PHE A 336 0.78 17.79 11.24
C PHE A 336 -0.20 16.63 11.51
N SER A 337 -1.39 16.66 10.90
CA SER A 337 -2.37 15.58 10.95
C SER A 337 -3.10 15.43 9.62
N LYS A 338 -3.08 14.23 9.05
CA LYS A 338 -4.05 13.85 8.03
C LYS A 338 -5.38 13.58 8.74
N HIS A 339 -6.33 14.50 8.60
CA HIS A 339 -7.64 14.41 9.25
C HIS A 339 -8.76 14.20 8.23
N ASP A 340 -9.59 13.18 8.44
CA ASP A 340 -10.69 12.81 7.55
C ASP A 340 -12.04 12.87 8.28
N ALA A 341 -13.07 13.41 7.64
CA ALA A 341 -14.38 13.62 8.25
C ALA A 341 -15.11 12.31 8.57
N LEU A 342 -15.74 12.25 9.74
CA LEU A 342 -16.60 11.18 10.23
C LEU A 342 -18.06 11.69 10.37
N PRO A 343 -19.04 10.83 10.67
CA PRO A 343 -20.39 11.27 11.06
C PRO A 343 -20.37 12.21 12.28
N ASN A 344 -21.48 12.92 12.51
CA ASN A 344 -21.75 13.65 13.76
C ASN A 344 -20.66 14.68 14.14
N ASP A 345 -20.18 15.48 13.17
CA ASP A 345 -19.13 16.51 13.31
C ASP A 345 -17.79 15.98 13.89
N LYS A 346 -17.52 14.67 13.77
CA LYS A 346 -16.28 14.01 14.19
C LYS A 346 -15.27 13.89 13.04
N TRP A 347 -14.02 13.60 13.39
CA TRP A 347 -12.86 13.59 12.48
C TRP A 347 -11.82 12.58 12.98
N ASP A 348 -11.34 11.70 12.09
CA ASP A 348 -10.22 10.79 12.36
C ASP A 348 -8.91 11.50 12.06
N PHE A 349 -8.09 11.70 13.08
CA PHE A 349 -6.76 12.30 13.01
C PHE A 349 -5.68 11.21 12.97
N ASN A 350 -4.99 11.13 11.84
CA ASN A 350 -3.84 10.26 11.58
C ASN A 350 -2.53 11.07 11.49
N THR A 351 -1.39 10.42 11.74
CA THR A 351 -0.09 11.08 11.79
C THR A 351 0.37 11.68 10.45
N ALA A 352 1.01 12.85 10.54
CA ALA A 352 1.95 13.37 9.54
C ALA A 352 3.41 12.94 9.85
N THR A 353 4.37 13.45 9.06
CA THR A 353 5.82 13.38 9.36
C THR A 353 6.15 13.93 10.76
N PHE A 354 5.70 15.14 11.09
CA PHE A 354 5.79 15.70 12.45
C PHE A 354 4.41 15.70 13.14
N GLY A 355 3.78 14.52 13.16
CA GLY A 355 2.49 14.26 13.81
C GLY A 355 2.59 13.41 15.09
N GLY A 356 1.49 12.72 15.40
CA GLY A 356 1.32 11.90 16.60
C GLY A 356 2.18 10.64 16.73
N ASN A 357 2.90 10.23 15.68
CA ASN A 357 3.88 9.14 15.75
C ASN A 357 5.08 9.50 16.64
N MET A 358 5.54 8.56 17.47
CA MET A 358 6.77 8.68 18.26
C MET A 358 7.82 7.62 17.87
N PRO A 359 8.72 7.92 16.90
CA PRO A 359 9.85 7.04 16.58
C PRO A 359 10.75 6.79 17.80
N GLY A 360 11.30 5.58 17.89
CA GLY A 360 12.12 5.12 19.02
C GLY A 360 11.33 4.77 20.29
N ALA A 361 10.26 5.50 20.62
CA ALA A 361 9.52 5.34 21.88
C ALA A 361 8.73 4.01 21.99
N SER A 362 8.43 3.38 20.85
CA SER A 362 7.62 2.15 20.80
C SER A 362 8.43 0.86 20.99
N TRP A 363 9.77 0.94 20.99
CA TRP A 363 10.66 -0.24 20.97
C TRP A 363 10.60 -1.11 22.23
N GLU A 364 10.31 -0.51 23.39
CA GLU A 364 10.21 -1.22 24.67
C GLU A 364 8.90 -2.01 24.79
N TRP A 365 7.83 -1.57 24.11
CA TRP A 365 6.46 -2.07 24.29
C TRP A 365 6.30 -3.59 24.22
N PRO A 366 6.89 -4.33 23.25
CA PRO A 366 6.65 -5.77 23.15
C PRO A 366 7.11 -6.52 24.41
N GLU A 367 8.30 -6.20 24.91
CA GLU A 367 8.92 -6.87 26.08
C GLU A 367 8.48 -6.27 27.43
N ALA A 368 7.90 -5.07 27.43
CA ALA A 368 7.43 -4.39 28.63
C ALA A 368 6.33 -5.18 29.38
N SER A 369 6.38 -5.14 30.72
CA SER A 369 5.26 -5.59 31.57
C SER A 369 4.01 -4.74 31.34
N TYR A 370 2.83 -5.24 31.73
CA TYR A 370 1.58 -4.49 31.53
C TYR A 370 1.61 -3.10 32.17
N ASP A 371 2.20 -2.95 33.37
CA ASP A 371 2.31 -1.65 34.04
C ASP A 371 3.30 -0.71 33.33
N ARG A 372 4.40 -1.25 32.78
CA ARG A 372 5.33 -0.45 31.95
C ARG A 372 4.70 -0.08 30.62
N ARG A 373 3.88 -0.94 30.00
CA ARG A 373 3.03 -0.57 28.85
C ARG A 373 2.02 0.51 29.21
N THR A 374 1.39 0.48 30.38
CA THR A 374 0.52 1.57 30.86
C THR A 374 1.28 2.90 30.95
N GLN A 375 2.54 2.89 31.42
CA GLN A 375 3.40 4.08 31.42
C GLN A 375 3.74 4.54 29.99
N ILE A 376 4.18 3.63 29.10
CA ILE A 376 4.50 3.96 27.69
C ILE A 376 3.27 4.54 26.97
N ALA A 377 2.07 3.99 27.20
CA ALA A 377 0.82 4.54 26.68
C ALA A 377 0.57 5.96 27.19
N LYS A 378 0.82 6.24 28.47
CA LYS A 378 0.70 7.59 29.06
C LYS A 378 1.75 8.56 28.51
N GLU A 379 2.98 8.11 28.29
CA GLU A 379 4.06 8.91 27.67
C GLU A 379 3.70 9.36 26.24
N HIS A 380 3.03 8.48 25.47
CA HIS A 380 2.48 8.77 24.15
C HIS A 380 1.22 9.67 24.21
N GLU A 381 0.35 9.50 25.20
CA GLU A 381 -0.83 10.36 25.40
C GLU A 381 -0.38 11.80 25.71
N LEU A 382 0.53 11.97 26.66
CA LEU A 382 1.05 13.28 27.07
C LEU A 382 1.82 13.98 25.93
N TYR A 383 2.56 13.22 25.10
CA TYR A 383 3.13 13.76 23.85
C TYR A 383 2.05 14.23 22.89
N HIS A 384 1.04 13.39 22.61
CA HIS A 384 0.09 13.69 21.55
C HIS A 384 -0.88 14.83 21.96
N ARG A 385 -1.34 14.87 23.22
CA ARG A 385 -2.05 16.03 23.79
C ARG A 385 -1.19 17.30 23.73
N GLY A 386 0.08 17.19 24.10
CA GLY A 386 1.01 18.31 24.11
C GLY A 386 1.32 18.85 22.72
N LEU A 387 1.41 17.98 21.70
CA LEU A 387 1.54 18.38 20.30
C LEU A 387 0.33 19.17 19.83
N LEU A 388 -0.89 18.71 20.11
CA LEU A 388 -2.12 19.42 19.73
C LEU A 388 -2.24 20.77 20.47
N TYR A 389 -1.84 20.84 21.74
CA TYR A 389 -1.78 22.10 22.50
C TYR A 389 -0.71 23.06 21.95
N PHE A 390 0.50 22.56 21.64
CA PHE A 390 1.57 23.32 21.00
C PHE A 390 1.09 23.91 19.66
N LEU A 391 0.49 23.09 18.80
CA LEU A 391 -0.08 23.51 17.51
C LEU A 391 -1.24 24.52 17.65
N ALA A 392 -1.90 24.60 18.80
CA ALA A 392 -2.93 25.59 19.09
C ALA A 392 -2.38 26.91 19.69
N THR A 393 -1.15 26.92 20.24
CA THR A 393 -0.71 28.00 21.15
C THR A 393 0.69 28.59 20.93
N ASP A 394 1.69 27.85 20.44
CA ASP A 394 3.06 28.38 20.31
C ASP A 394 3.12 29.52 19.27
N SER A 395 3.84 30.59 19.57
CA SER A 395 3.91 31.80 18.74
C SER A 395 4.49 31.54 17.34
N ARG A 396 5.37 30.54 17.20
CA ARG A 396 6.04 30.13 15.95
C ARG A 396 5.12 29.37 15.01
N VAL A 397 4.09 28.71 15.54
CA VAL A 397 3.09 27.99 14.74
C VAL A 397 2.21 29.00 13.98
N PRO A 398 2.00 28.90 12.65
CA PRO A 398 1.23 29.88 11.90
C PRO A 398 -0.18 30.08 12.44
N ALA A 399 -0.69 31.33 12.43
CA ALA A 399 -2.01 31.65 12.98
C ALA A 399 -3.13 30.77 12.37
N LYS A 400 -3.08 30.56 11.04
CA LYS A 400 -3.94 29.64 10.29
C LYS A 400 -3.96 28.21 10.85
N VAL A 401 -2.81 27.67 11.30
CA VAL A 401 -2.71 26.36 11.96
C VAL A 401 -3.31 26.41 13.37
N ARG A 402 -2.95 27.42 14.17
CA ARG A 402 -3.44 27.58 15.54
C ARG A 402 -4.96 27.71 15.61
N ASP A 403 -5.53 28.57 14.77
CA ASP A 403 -6.95 28.89 14.81
C ASP A 403 -7.80 27.76 14.21
N ASP A 404 -7.24 26.97 13.30
CA ASP A 404 -7.83 25.70 12.84
C ASP A 404 -7.79 24.63 13.95
N MET A 405 -6.65 24.43 14.61
CA MET A 405 -6.49 23.47 15.70
C MET A 405 -7.46 23.73 16.87
N LYS A 406 -7.69 25.02 17.22
CA LYS A 406 -8.67 25.43 18.26
C LYS A 406 -10.12 25.05 17.94
N ARG A 407 -10.48 24.77 16.69
CA ARG A 407 -11.83 24.32 16.31
C ARG A 407 -12.15 22.92 16.83
N PHE A 408 -11.12 22.10 17.04
CA PHE A 408 -11.25 20.71 17.48
C PHE A 408 -11.23 20.57 19.00
N GLY A 409 -11.52 19.35 19.46
CA GLY A 409 -11.59 18.93 20.86
C GLY A 409 -11.98 17.45 20.92
N LEU A 410 -12.02 16.87 22.11
CA LEU A 410 -12.44 15.47 22.26
C LEU A 410 -13.98 15.36 22.29
N PRO A 411 -14.56 14.35 21.64
CA PRO A 411 -15.98 14.01 21.77
C PRO A 411 -16.30 13.54 23.19
N LYS A 412 -17.58 13.62 23.58
CA LYS A 412 -18.09 13.13 24.87
C LYS A 412 -18.72 11.74 24.80
N ASP A 413 -18.99 11.28 23.59
CA ASP A 413 -19.73 10.05 23.28
C ASP A 413 -18.83 8.92 22.74
N GLU A 414 -17.61 9.23 22.31
CA GLU A 414 -16.53 8.23 22.22
C GLU A 414 -15.78 8.12 23.55
N PHE A 415 -15.20 6.95 23.84
CA PHE A 415 -14.20 6.74 24.90
C PHE A 415 -14.58 7.32 26.28
N GLN A 416 -15.83 7.12 26.69
CA GLN A 416 -16.42 7.83 27.83
C GLN A 416 -15.73 7.53 29.16
N ASP A 417 -15.20 6.31 29.34
CA ASP A 417 -14.44 5.89 30.52
C ASP A 417 -12.96 6.32 30.49
N ASN A 418 -12.49 6.87 29.36
CA ASN A 418 -11.15 7.42 29.17
C ASN A 418 -11.17 8.92 28.77
N GLY A 419 -12.26 9.63 29.13
CA GLY A 419 -12.38 11.09 28.99
C GLY A 419 -12.33 11.60 27.55
N GLY A 420 -12.90 10.84 26.60
CA GLY A 420 -12.90 11.19 25.18
C GLY A 420 -11.60 10.90 24.43
N TRP A 421 -10.60 10.30 25.10
CA TRP A 421 -9.32 9.91 24.47
C TRP A 421 -9.31 8.40 24.14
N PRO A 422 -8.77 7.95 22.99
CA PRO A 422 -8.80 6.53 22.63
C PRO A 422 -8.12 5.62 23.65
N HIS A 423 -8.73 4.48 23.96
CA HIS A 423 -8.29 3.56 25.01
C HIS A 423 -7.08 2.68 24.64
N GLN A 424 -6.61 2.70 23.38
CA GLN A 424 -5.52 1.85 22.90
C GLN A 424 -4.54 2.63 22.01
N LEU A 425 -3.26 2.29 22.08
CA LEU A 425 -2.27 2.70 21.08
C LEU A 425 -2.49 1.94 19.77
N TYR A 426 -2.13 2.58 18.65
CA TYR A 426 -2.17 1.96 17.33
C TYR A 426 -0.91 1.08 17.14
N ILE A 427 -0.98 -0.16 17.63
CA ILE A 427 0.10 -1.15 17.62
C ILE A 427 0.29 -1.70 16.20
N ARG A 428 1.25 -1.11 15.48
CA ARG A 428 1.51 -1.47 14.07
C ARG A 428 2.21 -2.82 13.93
N GLU A 429 3.09 -3.14 14.88
CA GLU A 429 4.02 -4.26 14.82
C GLU A 429 4.67 -4.44 16.19
N ALA A 430 4.71 -5.66 16.70
CA ALA A 430 5.38 -6.00 17.95
C ALA A 430 6.32 -7.19 17.71
N ARG A 431 6.09 -8.32 18.40
CA ARG A 431 6.75 -9.59 18.06
C ARG A 431 6.21 -10.11 16.72
N ARG A 432 7.07 -10.76 15.94
CA ARG A 432 6.67 -11.57 14.78
C ARG A 432 7.16 -13.01 14.99
N MET A 433 6.29 -13.99 14.85
CA MET A 433 6.63 -15.41 15.04
C MET A 433 7.72 -15.86 14.04
N VAL A 434 8.47 -16.91 14.38
CA VAL A 434 9.44 -17.56 13.46
C VAL A 434 9.09 -19.04 13.35
N SER A 435 8.13 -19.36 12.49
CA SER A 435 7.69 -20.72 12.19
C SER A 435 8.49 -21.33 11.02
N ASP A 436 7.98 -22.42 10.45
CA ASP A 436 8.56 -23.09 9.27
C ASP A 436 8.20 -22.39 7.93
N LEU A 437 7.31 -21.39 7.96
CA LEU A 437 6.99 -20.51 6.82
C LEU A 437 6.97 -19.04 7.29
N VAL A 438 8.07 -18.33 7.03
CA VAL A 438 8.14 -16.88 7.20
C VAL A 438 7.67 -16.19 5.92
N LEU A 439 6.62 -15.39 5.98
CA LEU A 439 6.19 -14.58 4.83
C LEU A 439 7.16 -13.40 4.62
N THR A 440 7.80 -13.34 3.45
CA THR A 440 8.74 -12.30 3.02
C THR A 440 8.14 -11.36 1.97
N GLU A 441 8.88 -10.31 1.62
CA GLU A 441 8.62 -9.39 0.51
C GLU A 441 8.30 -10.12 -0.80
N HIS A 442 8.89 -11.31 -1.03
CA HIS A 442 8.67 -12.09 -2.25
C HIS A 442 7.23 -12.56 -2.39
N TYR A 443 6.54 -12.91 -1.31
CA TYR A 443 5.10 -13.22 -1.37
C TYR A 443 4.26 -11.96 -1.53
N THR A 444 4.55 -10.89 -0.79
CA THR A 444 3.69 -9.70 -0.82
C THR A 444 3.73 -9.00 -2.19
N PHE A 445 4.91 -8.97 -2.84
CA PHE A 445 5.09 -8.50 -4.22
C PHE A 445 4.78 -9.56 -5.30
N GLY A 446 4.26 -10.74 -4.92
CA GLY A 446 3.81 -11.78 -5.86
C GLY A 446 4.93 -12.39 -6.73
N ARG A 447 6.17 -12.37 -6.25
CA ARG A 447 7.33 -13.07 -6.83
C ARG A 447 7.30 -14.57 -6.49
N GLU A 448 6.84 -14.88 -5.28
CA GLU A 448 6.51 -16.21 -4.80
C GLU A 448 5.02 -16.30 -4.43
N VAL A 449 4.52 -17.52 -4.21
CA VAL A 449 3.13 -17.80 -3.80
C VAL A 449 3.13 -18.67 -2.55
N ALA A 450 2.59 -18.16 -1.44
CA ALA A 450 2.60 -18.90 -0.18
C ALA A 450 1.67 -20.13 -0.24
N PRO A 451 2.12 -21.32 0.22
CA PRO A 451 1.33 -22.54 0.14
C PRO A 451 0.18 -22.55 1.17
N HIS A 452 -0.85 -23.35 0.89
CA HIS A 452 -1.99 -23.58 1.79
C HIS A 452 -2.68 -22.27 2.24
N SER A 453 -3.19 -21.51 1.29
CA SER A 453 -3.84 -20.21 1.54
C SER A 453 -4.98 -20.27 2.56
N VAL A 454 -4.87 -19.48 3.63
CA VAL A 454 -5.93 -19.23 4.62
C VAL A 454 -6.65 -17.90 4.43
N GLY A 455 -6.20 -17.08 3.48
CA GLY A 455 -6.69 -15.73 3.23
C GLY A 455 -5.83 -15.00 2.19
N LEU A 456 -6.23 -13.79 1.81
CA LEU A 456 -5.49 -12.95 0.86
C LEU A 456 -5.13 -11.59 1.47
N GLY A 457 -3.85 -11.20 1.38
CA GLY A 457 -3.39 -9.83 1.60
C GLY A 457 -3.40 -9.05 0.28
N SER A 458 -3.66 -7.74 0.33
CA SER A 458 -3.77 -6.90 -0.88
C SER A 458 -3.23 -5.47 -0.75
N TYR A 459 -3.02 -4.97 0.47
CA TYR A 459 -2.54 -3.61 0.76
C TYR A 459 -1.07 -3.37 0.37
N GLY A 460 -0.63 -2.11 0.28
CA GLY A 460 0.77 -1.74 0.03
C GLY A 460 1.73 -2.14 1.17
N THR A 461 3.02 -1.85 0.99
CA THR A 461 4.01 -1.88 2.09
C THR A 461 4.01 -0.52 2.77
N ASP A 462 3.49 -0.45 4.00
CA ASP A 462 3.45 0.77 4.82
C ASP A 462 4.15 0.53 6.16
N THR A 463 5.45 0.78 6.19
CA THR A 463 6.28 0.80 7.41
C THR A 463 6.40 2.22 7.90
N HIS A 464 5.99 2.53 9.13
CA HIS A 464 6.21 3.85 9.73
C HIS A 464 7.66 4.05 10.24
N GLU A 465 8.07 5.32 10.41
CA GLU A 465 9.39 5.69 10.99
C GLU A 465 9.71 4.84 12.22
N ILE A 466 10.90 4.22 12.24
CA ILE A 466 11.36 3.36 13.35
C ILE A 466 12.10 4.19 14.40
N ARG A 467 12.94 5.14 13.95
CA ARG A 467 13.71 6.10 14.77
C ARG A 467 14.00 7.38 14.00
N ARG A 468 14.36 8.44 14.72
CA ARG A 468 14.98 9.65 14.18
C ARG A 468 16.39 9.75 14.76
N ILE A 469 17.40 9.88 13.91
CA ILE A 469 18.81 9.80 14.33
C ILE A 469 19.62 10.89 13.63
N VAL A 470 20.81 11.21 14.16
CA VAL A 470 21.74 12.11 13.48
C VAL A 470 22.51 11.34 12.41
N LYS A 471 22.54 11.90 11.20
CA LYS A 471 23.44 11.51 10.12
C LYS A 471 23.92 12.78 9.42
N ASP A 472 25.20 12.86 9.07
CA ASP A 472 25.78 13.98 8.31
C ASP A 472 25.47 15.38 8.90
N GLY A 473 25.38 15.47 10.23
CA GLY A 473 25.10 16.71 10.98
C GLY A 473 23.62 17.08 11.15
N VAL A 474 22.69 16.31 10.58
CA VAL A 474 21.26 16.62 10.47
C VAL A 474 20.37 15.49 10.98
N VAL A 475 19.10 15.78 11.30
CA VAL A 475 18.10 14.76 11.61
C VAL A 475 17.73 13.97 10.35
N ILE A 476 17.90 12.65 10.38
CA ILE A 476 17.37 11.72 9.36
C ILE A 476 16.27 10.82 9.95
N ARG A 477 15.26 10.54 9.14
CA ARG A 477 14.12 9.66 9.46
C ARG A 477 14.44 8.25 8.93
N GLU A 478 14.41 7.24 9.80
CA GLU A 478 14.86 5.88 9.46
C GLU A 478 13.68 4.89 9.43
N GLY A 479 13.70 3.98 8.46
CA GLY A 479 12.75 2.87 8.33
C GLY A 479 11.37 3.20 7.74
N LYS A 480 11.08 4.46 7.38
CA LYS A 480 9.83 4.79 6.67
C LYS A 480 9.87 4.25 5.24
N THR A 481 9.04 3.26 4.94
CA THR A 481 8.71 2.83 3.57
C THR A 481 7.21 2.96 3.34
N ALA A 482 6.82 3.43 2.16
CA ALA A 482 5.43 3.60 1.75
C ALA A 482 5.34 3.39 0.24
N ILE A 483 5.18 2.13 -0.17
CA ILE A 483 5.27 1.72 -1.58
C ILE A 483 4.10 0.83 -1.98
N GLY A 484 3.70 0.97 -3.25
CA GLY A 484 2.78 0.03 -3.88
C GLY A 484 3.42 -1.35 -4.09
N ARG A 485 2.63 -2.31 -4.55
CA ARG A 485 3.09 -3.68 -4.84
C ARG A 485 3.39 -3.90 -6.33
N ASP A 486 3.85 -2.87 -7.03
CA ASP A 486 4.23 -2.88 -8.46
C ASP A 486 3.18 -3.47 -9.44
N GLY A 487 1.90 -3.39 -9.08
CA GLY A 487 0.79 -3.97 -9.85
C GLY A 487 0.57 -5.47 -9.63
N ALA A 488 1.23 -6.08 -8.64
CA ALA A 488 1.04 -7.48 -8.26
C ALA A 488 -0.39 -7.75 -7.76
N PRO A 489 -0.98 -8.90 -8.12
CA PRO A 489 -2.27 -9.31 -7.60
C PRO A 489 -2.22 -9.51 -6.07
N PRO A 490 -3.37 -9.57 -5.39
CA PRO A 490 -3.45 -10.04 -4.01
C PRO A 490 -2.74 -11.38 -3.79
N TYR A 491 -2.04 -11.49 -2.67
CA TYR A 491 -1.16 -12.60 -2.35
C TYR A 491 -1.74 -13.50 -1.25
N PRO A 492 -1.51 -14.83 -1.29
CA PRO A 492 -1.91 -15.72 -0.21
C PRO A 492 -1.23 -15.44 1.13
N ILE A 493 -1.99 -15.53 2.21
CA ILE A 493 -1.47 -15.79 3.56
C ILE A 493 -1.42 -17.32 3.71
N GLY A 494 -0.22 -17.90 3.82
CA GLY A 494 -0.06 -19.35 3.90
C GLY A 494 -0.29 -19.90 5.32
N TYR A 495 -0.88 -21.10 5.43
CA TYR A 495 -1.21 -21.74 6.71
C TYR A 495 -0.03 -21.81 7.70
N GLY A 496 1.16 -22.17 7.20
CA GLY A 496 2.37 -22.28 8.02
C GLY A 496 2.81 -20.99 8.69
N ALA A 497 2.33 -19.82 8.25
CA ALA A 497 2.66 -18.54 8.86
C ALA A 497 1.85 -18.27 10.15
N ILE A 498 0.67 -18.89 10.31
CA ILE A 498 -0.21 -18.68 11.48
C ILE A 498 -0.14 -19.80 12.52
N VAL A 499 0.75 -20.79 12.33
CA VAL A 499 1.08 -21.84 13.31
C VAL A 499 2.56 -21.79 13.67
N PRO A 500 2.95 -22.03 14.94
CA PRO A 500 4.34 -22.17 15.33
C PRO A 500 4.92 -23.51 14.83
N LYS A 501 6.21 -23.74 15.04
CA LYS A 501 6.81 -25.06 14.76
C LYS A 501 6.20 -26.11 15.71
N GLN A 502 5.96 -27.34 15.23
CA GLN A 502 5.29 -28.38 16.05
C GLN A 502 6.03 -28.65 17.37
N ALA A 503 7.37 -28.68 17.34
CA ALA A 503 8.20 -28.88 18.53
C ALA A 503 8.13 -27.74 19.57
N GLU A 504 7.66 -26.55 19.17
CA GLU A 504 7.51 -25.39 20.05
C GLU A 504 6.10 -25.34 20.67
N CYS A 505 5.04 -25.49 19.86
CA CYS A 505 3.68 -25.61 20.39
C CYS A 505 2.72 -26.35 19.44
N GLU A 506 2.02 -27.38 19.92
CA GLU A 506 1.17 -28.25 19.10
C GLU A 506 -0.29 -27.78 18.95
N ASN A 507 -0.75 -26.87 19.81
CA ASN A 507 -2.16 -26.47 19.92
C ASN A 507 -2.38 -24.95 20.03
N LEU A 508 -1.52 -24.16 19.37
CA LEU A 508 -1.57 -22.70 19.35
C LEU A 508 -1.60 -22.18 17.90
N PHE A 509 -2.45 -21.18 17.64
CA PHE A 509 -2.36 -20.32 16.46
C PHE A 509 -1.91 -18.91 16.86
N VAL A 510 -1.28 -18.18 15.95
CA VAL A 510 -0.86 -16.78 16.14
C VAL A 510 -1.25 -15.99 14.89
N THR A 511 -2.17 -15.03 15.02
CA THR A 511 -2.91 -14.52 13.83
C THR A 511 -2.71 -13.05 13.51
N PHE A 512 -2.29 -12.20 14.48
CA PHE A 512 -1.70 -10.89 14.19
C PHE A 512 -0.18 -10.97 14.15
N ALA A 513 0.44 -11.41 15.25
CA ALA A 513 1.89 -11.58 15.41
C ALA A 513 2.48 -12.78 14.62
N LEU A 514 1.88 -13.09 13.47
CA LEU A 514 2.18 -14.23 12.60
C LEU A 514 3.61 -14.19 12.04
N SER A 515 4.03 -15.28 11.40
CA SER A 515 5.40 -15.41 10.91
C SER A 515 5.62 -14.65 9.60
N ALA A 516 6.28 -13.50 9.70
CA ALA A 516 6.67 -12.67 8.56
C ALA A 516 7.96 -11.89 8.83
N SER A 517 8.65 -11.51 7.75
CA SER A 517 9.67 -10.46 7.80
C SER A 517 9.03 -9.12 8.17
N HIS A 518 9.83 -8.19 8.68
CA HIS A 518 9.36 -6.83 9.00
C HIS A 518 8.66 -6.14 7.80
N THR A 519 9.29 -6.19 6.63
CA THR A 519 8.76 -5.59 5.39
C THR A 519 7.44 -6.22 4.97
N ALA A 520 7.32 -7.55 4.99
CA ALA A 520 6.08 -8.23 4.66
C ALA A 520 4.97 -7.94 5.68
N PHE A 521 5.30 -7.93 6.97
CA PHE A 521 4.36 -7.65 8.06
C PHE A 521 3.68 -6.28 7.88
N SER A 522 4.42 -5.27 7.39
CA SER A 522 3.88 -3.94 7.10
C SER A 522 2.68 -3.93 6.12
N SER A 523 2.59 -4.93 5.24
CA SER A 523 1.50 -5.15 4.27
C SER A 523 0.44 -6.12 4.80
N ILE A 524 0.85 -7.11 5.60
CA ILE A 524 -0.03 -8.18 6.11
C ILE A 524 -0.90 -7.70 7.29
N ARG A 525 -0.39 -6.80 8.15
CA ARG A 525 -0.98 -6.34 9.43
C ARG A 525 -2.35 -5.63 9.36
N MET A 526 -3.05 -5.66 8.24
CA MET A 526 -4.32 -4.95 8.05
C MET A 526 -5.46 -5.67 8.78
N GLU A 527 -6.32 -4.92 9.46
CA GLU A 527 -7.45 -5.44 10.25
C GLU A 527 -8.36 -6.46 9.51
N PRO A 528 -8.68 -6.32 8.20
CA PRO A 528 -9.42 -7.36 7.47
C PRO A 528 -8.64 -8.67 7.34
N VAL A 529 -7.33 -8.60 7.09
CA VAL A 529 -6.45 -9.78 6.95
C VAL A 529 -6.30 -10.48 8.30
N PHE A 530 -6.24 -9.72 9.40
CA PHE A 530 -6.23 -10.23 10.75
C PHE A 530 -7.55 -10.93 11.14
N MET A 531 -8.71 -10.37 10.78
CA MET A 531 -10.00 -11.06 10.96
C MET A 531 -10.09 -12.34 10.12
N ILE A 532 -9.62 -12.32 8.87
CA ILE A 532 -9.60 -13.47 7.95
C ILE A 532 -8.69 -14.59 8.48
N SER A 533 -7.45 -14.28 8.88
CA SER A 533 -6.52 -15.26 9.44
C SER A 533 -7.03 -15.86 10.74
N SER A 534 -7.69 -15.05 11.58
CA SER A 534 -8.27 -15.49 12.86
C SER A 534 -9.52 -16.36 12.70
N GLN A 535 -10.40 -16.07 11.74
CA GLN A 535 -11.47 -16.99 11.34
C GLN A 535 -10.90 -18.33 10.83
N SER A 536 -9.86 -18.28 9.99
CA SER A 536 -9.24 -19.51 9.47
C SER A 536 -8.54 -20.33 10.56
N ALA A 537 -7.90 -19.67 11.54
CA ALA A 537 -7.33 -20.31 12.72
C ALA A 537 -8.39 -21.02 13.57
N ALA A 538 -9.53 -20.39 13.83
CA ALA A 538 -10.64 -21.02 14.56
C ALA A 538 -11.24 -22.24 13.82
N THR A 539 -11.32 -22.19 12.49
CA THR A 539 -11.73 -23.34 11.67
C THR A 539 -10.73 -24.49 11.76
N ALA A 540 -9.43 -24.19 11.68
CA ALA A 540 -8.39 -25.18 11.78
C ALA A 540 -8.27 -25.76 13.20
N ALA A 541 -8.40 -24.95 14.24
CA ALA A 541 -8.47 -25.37 15.64
C ALA A 541 -9.67 -26.32 15.88
N SER A 542 -10.82 -26.02 15.27
CA SER A 542 -12.01 -26.87 15.34
C SER A 542 -11.75 -28.27 14.77
N TYR A 543 -11.07 -28.38 13.63
CA TYR A 543 -10.69 -29.66 13.05
C TYR A 543 -9.53 -30.36 13.78
N ALA A 544 -8.55 -29.61 14.29
CA ALA A 544 -7.49 -30.16 15.14
C ALA A 544 -8.06 -30.85 16.40
N ILE A 545 -9.15 -30.32 16.96
CA ILE A 545 -9.89 -30.94 18.08
C ILE A 545 -10.60 -32.23 17.64
N ASP A 546 -11.32 -32.19 16.53
CA ASP A 546 -12.16 -33.32 16.08
C ASP A 546 -11.33 -34.49 15.55
N ASP A 547 -10.30 -34.20 14.75
CA ASP A 547 -9.38 -35.19 14.17
C ASP A 547 -8.26 -35.58 15.15
N LYS A 548 -8.17 -34.91 16.31
CA LYS A 548 -7.18 -35.12 17.39
C LYS A 548 -5.72 -35.00 16.93
N VAL A 549 -5.45 -34.04 16.05
CA VAL A 549 -4.12 -33.75 15.49
C VAL A 549 -3.52 -32.47 16.08
N PRO A 550 -2.18 -32.34 16.14
CA PRO A 550 -1.55 -31.04 16.36
C PRO A 550 -1.90 -30.10 15.18
N VAL A 551 -1.89 -28.79 15.41
CA VAL A 551 -2.36 -27.79 14.42
C VAL A 551 -1.57 -27.87 13.10
N GLN A 552 -0.28 -28.20 13.16
CA GLN A 552 0.59 -28.38 11.99
C GLN A 552 0.18 -29.58 11.10
N LYS A 553 -0.76 -30.43 11.52
CA LYS A 553 -1.24 -31.63 10.80
C LYS A 553 -2.74 -31.59 10.48
N VAL A 554 -3.39 -30.42 10.55
CA VAL A 554 -4.77 -30.24 10.06
C VAL A 554 -4.85 -30.51 8.56
N ASP A 555 -5.85 -31.30 8.14
CA ASP A 555 -6.12 -31.56 6.72
C ASP A 555 -6.44 -30.25 5.98
N GLN A 556 -5.55 -29.89 5.06
CA GLN A 556 -5.60 -28.65 4.30
C GLN A 556 -6.70 -28.66 3.22
N ALA A 557 -7.11 -29.82 2.71
CA ALA A 557 -8.23 -29.94 1.76
C ALA A 557 -9.58 -29.82 2.49
N LYS A 558 -9.70 -30.46 3.66
CA LYS A 558 -10.86 -30.31 4.57
C LYS A 558 -11.02 -28.86 5.04
N LEU A 559 -9.93 -28.24 5.53
CA LEU A 559 -9.88 -26.83 5.92
C LEU A 559 -10.32 -25.92 4.77
N ARG A 560 -9.65 -26.00 3.62
CA ARG A 560 -9.95 -25.22 2.40
C ARG A 560 -11.42 -25.31 2.00
N THR A 561 -12.02 -26.50 2.05
CA THR A 561 -13.43 -26.73 1.70
C THR A 561 -14.37 -25.97 2.62
N GLN A 562 -14.11 -25.97 3.93
CA GLN A 562 -14.90 -25.24 4.92
C GLN A 562 -14.70 -23.72 4.81
N LEU A 563 -13.48 -23.23 4.58
CA LEU A 563 -13.23 -21.79 4.35
C LEU A 563 -14.01 -21.26 3.13
N LEU A 564 -14.06 -22.01 2.02
CA LEU A 564 -14.85 -21.64 0.83
C LEU A 564 -16.36 -21.69 1.07
N LYS A 565 -16.84 -22.65 1.87
CA LYS A 565 -18.24 -22.74 2.31
C LYS A 565 -18.64 -21.50 3.12
N ASP A 566 -17.77 -21.07 4.04
CA ASP A 566 -17.91 -19.89 4.91
C ASP A 566 -17.58 -18.55 4.21
N LYS A 567 -17.44 -18.57 2.88
CA LYS A 567 -17.23 -17.39 2.01
C LYS A 567 -15.92 -16.63 2.29
N GLN A 568 -14.92 -17.30 2.86
CA GLN A 568 -13.54 -16.82 2.93
C GLN A 568 -12.97 -16.68 1.50
N ILE A 569 -12.25 -15.60 1.21
CA ILE A 569 -11.54 -15.46 -0.08
C ILE A 569 -10.09 -15.88 0.12
N ILE A 570 -9.74 -17.06 -0.41
CA ILE A 570 -8.42 -17.69 -0.27
C ILE A 570 -7.68 -17.86 -1.60
N GLU A 571 -8.29 -17.48 -2.73
CA GLU A 571 -7.69 -17.54 -4.06
C GLU A 571 -8.03 -16.28 -4.86
N TRP A 572 -7.02 -15.66 -5.47
CA TRP A 572 -7.27 -14.55 -6.38
C TRP A 572 -7.75 -15.07 -7.73
N LYS A 573 -9.07 -15.09 -7.91
CA LYS A 573 -9.72 -15.41 -9.19
C LYS A 573 -10.09 -14.12 -9.90
N GLU A 574 -9.17 -13.66 -10.73
CA GLU A 574 -9.40 -12.51 -11.61
C GLU A 574 -10.60 -12.80 -12.52
N LYS A 575 -11.73 -12.11 -12.27
CA LYS A 575 -12.91 -12.19 -13.15
C LYS A 575 -12.53 -11.67 -14.52
N LYS A 576 -12.38 -12.55 -15.50
CA LYS A 576 -12.48 -12.19 -16.91
C LYS A 576 -13.83 -11.48 -17.10
N VAL A 577 -13.81 -10.21 -17.52
CA VAL A 577 -15.01 -9.51 -17.96
C VAL A 577 -15.34 -10.01 -19.37
N GLN A 578 -16.08 -11.12 -19.42
CA GLN A 578 -16.40 -11.85 -20.65
C GLN A 578 -17.90 -12.13 -20.70
N ALA A 579 -18.60 -11.44 -21.60
CA ALA A 579 -19.94 -11.78 -22.11
C ALA A 579 -21.03 -12.14 -21.08
N ASP A 580 -21.54 -11.13 -20.36
CA ASP A 580 -22.90 -11.12 -19.76
C ASP A 580 -23.71 -9.94 -20.34
N LEU A 581 -23.81 -9.88 -21.68
CA LEU A 581 -24.64 -8.90 -22.42
C LEU A 581 -25.65 -9.54 -23.39
N ASP A 582 -25.78 -10.88 -23.35
CA ASP A 582 -26.81 -11.61 -24.10
C ASP A 582 -28.13 -11.68 -23.32
N THR A 583 -28.73 -10.51 -23.04
CA THR A 583 -30.14 -10.40 -22.66
C THR A 583 -30.71 -9.08 -23.20
N PRO A 584 -31.62 -9.09 -24.19
CA PRO A 584 -32.09 -7.87 -24.84
C PRO A 584 -33.08 -7.09 -23.95
N ALA A 585 -32.59 -6.05 -23.28
CA ALA A 585 -33.44 -5.11 -22.55
C ALA A 585 -34.25 -4.22 -23.52
N ALA A 586 -35.58 -4.16 -23.31
CA ALA A 586 -36.50 -3.46 -24.21
C ALA A 586 -36.28 -1.94 -24.26
N PRO A 587 -36.54 -1.28 -25.43
CA PRO A 587 -36.23 0.13 -25.62
C PRO A 587 -37.18 1.06 -24.84
N LYS A 588 -36.61 1.94 -24.01
CA LYS A 588 -37.34 3.08 -23.42
C LYS A 588 -37.21 4.31 -24.32
N LYS A 589 -38.34 4.99 -24.56
CA LYS A 589 -38.47 6.11 -25.51
C LYS A 589 -37.73 7.36 -25.02
N SER A 590 -37.12 8.08 -25.95
CA SER A 590 -36.60 9.43 -25.76
C SER A 590 -37.70 10.49 -25.92
N THR A 591 -37.68 11.54 -25.11
CA THR A 591 -38.35 12.82 -25.39
C THR A 591 -37.31 13.92 -25.59
N LYS A 592 -37.52 14.77 -26.61
CA LYS A 592 -36.69 15.97 -26.87
C LYS A 592 -37.26 17.18 -26.13
N ALA A 593 -36.37 18.13 -25.81
CA ALA A 593 -36.67 19.55 -25.68
C ALA A 593 -35.48 20.34 -26.29
N GLU A 594 -35.71 21.59 -26.70
CA GLU A 594 -34.82 22.30 -27.65
C GLU A 594 -33.98 23.44 -27.03
N THR A 595 -33.22 24.15 -27.85
CA THR A 595 -32.02 24.93 -27.48
C THR A 595 -32.16 26.44 -27.64
N LYS A 596 -31.34 27.20 -26.87
CA LYS A 596 -30.53 28.41 -27.24
C LYS A 596 -30.52 29.51 -26.13
N PRO A 597 -29.56 30.47 -26.12
CA PRO A 597 -28.11 30.34 -26.41
C PRO A 597 -27.19 31.18 -25.47
N ALA A 598 -25.86 31.07 -25.66
CA ALA A 598 -24.78 32.03 -25.32
C ALA A 598 -24.58 32.44 -23.83
N SER A 599 -23.46 32.12 -23.20
CA SER A 599 -22.17 32.83 -23.41
C SER A 599 -21.00 32.14 -22.67
N THR A 600 -19.76 32.39 -23.10
CA THR A 600 -18.54 31.75 -22.55
C THR A 600 -17.89 32.60 -21.45
N PRO A 601 -17.36 31.97 -20.39
CA PRO A 601 -15.92 32.13 -20.14
C PRO A 601 -15.18 30.80 -19.90
N THR A 602 -13.88 30.86 -20.15
CA THR A 602 -12.81 29.86 -19.99
C THR A 602 -13.02 28.80 -18.90
N ALA A 603 -12.95 27.52 -19.29
CA ALA A 603 -13.20 26.39 -18.39
C ALA A 603 -11.98 25.93 -17.56
N ALA A 604 -12.27 25.42 -16.36
CA ALA A 604 -11.33 24.69 -15.51
C ALA A 604 -11.05 23.26 -16.06
N PRO A 605 -9.97 22.56 -15.64
CA PRO A 605 -9.67 21.21 -16.10
C PRO A 605 -10.83 20.23 -15.80
N THR A 606 -11.23 19.49 -16.83
CA THR A 606 -12.42 18.63 -16.82
C THR A 606 -12.16 17.28 -16.12
N THR A 607 -13.20 16.72 -15.51
CA THR A 607 -13.15 15.36 -14.94
C THR A 607 -13.01 14.31 -16.05
N GLU A 608 -12.14 13.32 -15.84
CA GLU A 608 -12.00 12.21 -16.78
C GLU A 608 -13.34 11.47 -16.99
N PRO A 609 -13.70 11.13 -18.24
CA PRO A 609 -14.97 10.49 -18.54
C PRO A 609 -15.01 9.03 -18.09
N LYS A 610 -16.20 8.56 -17.70
CA LYS A 610 -16.45 7.17 -17.32
C LYS A 610 -16.98 6.40 -18.51
N GLY A 611 -16.10 5.62 -19.14
CA GLY A 611 -16.39 4.74 -20.26
C GLY A 611 -15.16 3.89 -20.62
N PRO A 612 -15.25 3.02 -21.64
CA PRO A 612 -14.06 2.47 -22.28
C PRO A 612 -13.23 3.59 -22.93
N ASP A 613 -11.93 3.35 -23.12
CA ASP A 613 -11.06 4.30 -23.85
C ASP A 613 -11.66 4.63 -25.23
N HIS A 614 -11.52 5.88 -25.67
CA HIS A 614 -11.95 6.31 -26.99
C HIS A 614 -11.30 5.46 -28.09
N VAL A 615 -10.00 5.19 -27.96
CA VAL A 615 -9.26 4.31 -28.88
C VAL A 615 -9.81 2.88 -28.87
N ASP A 616 -10.19 2.31 -27.72
CA ASP A 616 -10.81 0.97 -27.68
C ASP A 616 -12.18 0.96 -28.37
N THR A 617 -12.94 2.05 -28.25
CA THR A 617 -14.23 2.26 -28.90
C THR A 617 -14.12 2.42 -30.43
N LEU A 618 -13.00 2.94 -30.94
CA LEU A 618 -12.67 2.94 -32.36
C LEU A 618 -12.15 1.55 -32.81
N ALA A 619 -11.23 0.96 -32.06
CA ALA A 619 -10.60 -0.33 -32.37
C ALA A 619 -11.62 -1.47 -32.54
N ALA A 620 -12.67 -1.49 -31.72
CA ALA A 620 -13.75 -2.48 -31.81
C ALA A 620 -14.55 -2.44 -33.13
N LYS A 621 -14.47 -1.33 -33.89
CA LYS A 621 -15.17 -1.15 -35.16
C LYS A 621 -14.28 -1.41 -36.39
N LEU A 622 -12.96 -1.47 -36.19
CA LEU A 622 -11.96 -1.57 -37.25
C LEU A 622 -11.50 -3.00 -37.48
N LYS A 623 -11.19 -3.32 -38.74
CA LYS A 623 -10.59 -4.59 -39.17
C LYS A 623 -9.51 -4.29 -40.20
N PRO A 624 -8.37 -4.99 -40.18
CA PRO A 624 -7.34 -4.83 -41.21
C PRO A 624 -7.85 -5.40 -42.55
N THR A 625 -7.40 -4.79 -43.66
CA THR A 625 -7.67 -5.26 -45.02
C THR A 625 -7.12 -6.67 -45.24
N ARG A 626 -5.92 -6.95 -44.72
CA ARG A 626 -5.32 -8.30 -44.68
C ARG A 626 -4.43 -8.51 -43.45
N LYS A 627 -4.13 -9.77 -43.15
CA LYS A 627 -3.06 -10.17 -42.23
C LYS A 627 -1.93 -10.85 -43.01
N VAL A 628 -0.68 -10.61 -42.61
CA VAL A 628 0.51 -11.24 -43.20
C VAL A 628 1.37 -11.77 -42.05
N ALA A 629 1.79 -13.04 -42.10
CA ALA A 629 2.77 -13.57 -41.16
C ALA A 629 4.15 -13.00 -41.51
N TYR A 630 4.89 -12.48 -40.52
CA TYR A 630 6.25 -11.92 -40.75
C TYR A 630 7.36 -12.70 -40.07
N LYS A 631 7.01 -13.52 -39.08
CA LYS A 631 7.96 -14.31 -38.29
C LYS A 631 7.26 -15.51 -37.68
N HIS A 632 7.76 -16.70 -38.01
CA HIS A 632 7.37 -17.92 -37.32
C HIS A 632 8.07 -17.98 -35.96
N VAL A 633 7.34 -18.30 -34.89
CA VAL A 633 7.91 -18.56 -33.55
C VAL A 633 7.31 -19.86 -33.01
N VAL A 634 8.01 -20.51 -32.07
CA VAL A 634 7.85 -21.93 -31.67
C VAL A 634 6.47 -22.58 -31.86
N ASN A 635 5.38 -21.95 -31.40
CA ASN A 635 4.02 -22.49 -31.48
C ASN A 635 3.03 -21.66 -32.34
N ARG A 636 3.45 -20.56 -32.99
CA ARG A 636 2.57 -19.68 -33.79
C ARG A 636 3.32 -18.73 -34.72
N ASP A 637 2.63 -18.21 -35.73
CA ASP A 637 3.11 -17.03 -36.46
C ASP A 637 2.83 -15.73 -35.69
N LEU A 638 3.72 -14.76 -35.86
CA LEU A 638 3.51 -13.36 -35.53
C LEU A 638 2.99 -12.61 -36.76
N MET A 639 1.94 -11.82 -36.55
CA MET A 639 1.15 -11.23 -37.64
C MET A 639 1.33 -9.71 -37.74
N LEU A 640 1.43 -9.24 -38.98
CA LEU A 640 1.21 -7.85 -39.39
C LEU A 640 -0.27 -7.71 -39.77
N HIS A 641 -0.97 -6.73 -39.20
CA HIS A 641 -2.37 -6.41 -39.48
C HIS A 641 -2.41 -5.14 -40.33
N VAL A 642 -2.64 -5.29 -41.64
CA VAL A 642 -2.44 -4.24 -42.65
C VAL A 642 -3.73 -3.48 -42.92
N PHE A 643 -3.64 -2.15 -42.92
CA PHE A 643 -4.67 -1.19 -43.30
C PHE A 643 -4.23 -0.54 -44.60
N GLU A 644 -4.80 -0.99 -45.70
CA GLU A 644 -4.49 -0.48 -47.04
C GLU A 644 -5.31 0.79 -47.32
N PRO A 645 -4.70 1.84 -47.88
CA PRO A 645 -5.35 3.12 -48.12
C PRO A 645 -6.37 3.06 -49.27
N GLU A 646 -7.22 4.09 -49.36
CA GLU A 646 -8.14 4.20 -50.51
C GLU A 646 -7.36 4.29 -51.84
N GLY A 647 -7.84 3.54 -52.84
CA GLY A 647 -7.20 3.43 -54.15
C GLY A 647 -5.83 2.73 -54.14
N PHE A 648 -5.52 1.92 -53.12
CA PHE A 648 -4.29 1.13 -53.03
C PHE A 648 -4.03 0.24 -54.26
N LYS A 649 -2.76 0.18 -54.69
CA LYS A 649 -2.25 -0.78 -55.67
C LYS A 649 -0.89 -1.31 -55.19
N SER A 650 -0.60 -2.58 -55.47
CA SER A 650 0.72 -3.18 -55.18
C SER A 650 1.88 -2.52 -55.93
N THR A 651 1.61 -1.81 -57.03
CA THR A 651 2.59 -1.01 -57.78
C THR A 651 2.87 0.37 -57.18
N ASP A 652 2.14 0.78 -56.14
CA ASP A 652 2.36 2.08 -55.50
C ASP A 652 3.69 2.10 -54.71
N LYS A 653 4.19 3.30 -54.42
CA LYS A 653 5.31 3.54 -53.48
C LYS A 653 4.87 4.49 -52.39
N ARG A 654 4.14 3.98 -51.41
CA ARG A 654 3.51 4.76 -50.34
C ARG A 654 4.37 4.81 -49.09
N PRO A 655 4.33 5.91 -48.32
CA PRO A 655 4.81 5.91 -46.95
C PRO A 655 4.11 4.83 -46.11
N CYS A 656 4.79 4.30 -45.09
CA CYS A 656 4.23 3.29 -44.19
C CYS A 656 4.17 3.81 -42.74
N TYR A 657 3.14 3.43 -42.01
CA TYR A 657 3.01 3.68 -40.58
C TYR A 657 2.84 2.35 -39.83
N ILE A 658 3.91 1.90 -39.17
CA ILE A 658 3.94 0.69 -38.35
C ILE A 658 3.66 1.07 -36.90
N VAL A 659 2.71 0.42 -36.22
CA VAL A 659 2.34 0.71 -34.83
C VAL A 659 2.33 -0.53 -33.94
N ILE A 660 2.97 -0.43 -32.77
CA ILE A 660 3.23 -1.55 -31.86
C ILE A 660 2.47 -1.35 -30.54
N HIS A 661 1.75 -2.38 -30.10
CA HIS A 661 0.82 -2.25 -28.97
C HIS A 661 1.50 -2.22 -27.60
N GLY A 662 0.94 -1.44 -26.68
CA GLY A 662 1.31 -1.46 -25.26
C GLY A 662 0.82 -2.72 -24.52
N GLY A 663 1.15 -2.80 -23.23
CA GLY A 663 0.78 -3.94 -22.36
C GLY A 663 1.89 -4.42 -21.43
N GLY A 664 2.87 -3.57 -21.08
CA GLY A 664 3.95 -3.90 -20.15
C GLY A 664 4.80 -5.12 -20.57
N TRP A 665 4.91 -5.35 -21.89
CA TRP A 665 5.44 -6.52 -22.59
C TRP A 665 4.77 -7.87 -22.28
N ARG A 666 3.81 -7.95 -21.34
CA ARG A 666 3.19 -9.21 -20.85
C ARG A 666 1.79 -9.47 -21.43
N GLY A 667 1.14 -8.42 -21.94
CA GLY A 667 -0.21 -8.46 -22.50
C GLY A 667 -0.42 -7.43 -23.63
N GLY A 668 -1.68 -7.13 -23.92
CA GLY A 668 -2.08 -6.33 -25.08
C GLY A 668 -2.28 -7.15 -26.35
N GLN A 669 -2.72 -6.47 -27.41
CA GLN A 669 -3.03 -7.07 -28.71
C GLN A 669 -2.97 -6.01 -29.82
N ALA A 670 -2.54 -6.41 -31.02
CA ALA A 670 -2.38 -5.51 -32.17
C ALA A 670 -3.68 -4.75 -32.54
N SER A 671 -4.86 -5.31 -32.28
CA SER A 671 -6.12 -4.63 -32.56
C SER A 671 -6.32 -3.33 -31.77
N ARG A 672 -5.69 -3.17 -30.61
CA ARG A 672 -5.77 -1.93 -29.82
C ARG A 672 -5.18 -0.72 -30.55
N MET A 673 -4.26 -0.96 -31.50
CA MET A 673 -3.62 0.10 -32.28
C MET A 673 -4.21 0.29 -33.68
N TYR A 674 -5.31 -0.39 -34.02
CA TYR A 674 -5.99 -0.20 -35.30
C TYR A 674 -6.38 1.26 -35.60
N PRO A 675 -6.86 2.09 -34.66
CA PRO A 675 -7.24 3.48 -34.98
C PRO A 675 -6.08 4.31 -35.52
N PHE A 676 -4.88 4.12 -34.97
CA PHE A 676 -3.67 4.80 -35.44
C PHE A 676 -3.27 4.33 -36.85
N ALA A 677 -3.34 3.02 -37.13
CA ALA A 677 -3.05 2.49 -38.46
C ALA A 677 -4.08 2.94 -39.51
N ASP A 678 -5.35 2.96 -39.15
CA ASP A 678 -6.49 3.42 -39.96
C ASP A 678 -6.44 4.94 -40.24
N HIS A 679 -6.04 5.76 -39.26
CA HIS A 679 -5.83 7.21 -39.46
C HIS A 679 -4.79 7.48 -40.55
N PHE A 680 -3.61 6.88 -40.45
CA PHE A 680 -2.57 7.07 -41.45
C PHE A 680 -2.88 6.40 -42.80
N ALA A 681 -3.66 5.32 -42.82
CA ALA A 681 -4.21 4.77 -44.06
C ALA A 681 -5.18 5.75 -44.76
N LYS A 682 -6.00 6.49 -44.02
CA LYS A 682 -6.86 7.56 -44.57
C LYS A 682 -6.06 8.76 -45.09
N LEU A 683 -4.85 8.97 -44.59
CA LEU A 683 -3.87 9.93 -45.14
C LEU A 683 -3.03 9.36 -46.31
N GLY A 684 -3.38 8.17 -46.81
CA GLY A 684 -2.79 7.57 -48.00
C GLY A 684 -1.52 6.74 -47.76
N MET A 685 -1.08 6.58 -46.51
CA MET A 685 0.00 5.66 -46.12
C MET A 685 -0.49 4.20 -46.13
N VAL A 686 0.41 3.23 -45.97
CA VAL A 686 0.05 1.86 -45.61
C VAL A 686 0.21 1.70 -44.10
N GLY A 687 -0.91 1.54 -43.39
CA GLY A 687 -0.93 1.34 -41.94
C GLY A 687 -0.68 -0.13 -41.59
N ILE A 688 0.13 -0.42 -40.57
CA ILE A 688 0.41 -1.79 -40.12
C ILE A 688 0.42 -1.84 -38.59
N SER A 689 -0.39 -2.69 -37.98
CA SER A 689 -0.28 -2.99 -36.55
C SER A 689 0.39 -4.34 -36.31
N VAL A 690 1.31 -4.42 -35.34
CA VAL A 690 2.24 -5.55 -35.17
C VAL A 690 1.92 -6.38 -33.92
N GLU A 691 1.84 -7.71 -34.07
CA GLU A 691 1.95 -8.66 -32.95
C GLU A 691 3.41 -9.02 -32.65
N TYR A 692 3.78 -9.17 -31.37
CA TYR A 692 5.10 -9.61 -30.91
C TYR A 692 4.97 -10.68 -29.81
N ARG A 693 6.05 -11.40 -29.48
CA ARG A 693 6.08 -12.33 -28.33
C ARG A 693 5.97 -11.56 -27.02
N LEU A 694 5.35 -12.18 -26.02
CA LEU A 694 5.06 -11.53 -24.74
C LEU A 694 5.89 -12.17 -23.61
N LEU A 695 6.45 -11.30 -22.76
CA LEU A 695 7.24 -11.61 -21.58
C LEU A 695 6.57 -12.70 -20.73
N GLY A 696 7.29 -13.79 -20.48
CA GLY A 696 6.83 -14.93 -19.69
C GLY A 696 5.79 -15.83 -20.38
N LYS A 697 5.61 -15.73 -21.70
CA LYS A 697 4.83 -16.70 -22.51
C LYS A 697 5.75 -17.58 -23.36
N GLU A 698 5.19 -18.64 -23.95
CA GLU A 698 5.85 -19.79 -24.58
C GLU A 698 6.96 -19.51 -25.62
N PRO A 699 8.10 -20.23 -25.56
CA PRO A 699 8.81 -20.60 -24.33
C PRO A 699 9.28 -19.33 -23.61
N ALA A 700 9.32 -19.33 -22.27
CA ALA A 700 9.45 -18.17 -21.38
C ALA A 700 10.20 -16.93 -21.94
N ASN A 701 9.53 -16.14 -22.77
CA ASN A 701 10.15 -15.07 -23.53
C ASN A 701 10.57 -13.91 -22.62
N THR A 702 11.63 -13.21 -23.02
CA THR A 702 12.19 -12.05 -22.31
C THR A 702 11.75 -10.73 -22.95
N VAL A 703 12.14 -9.60 -22.36
CA VAL A 703 11.96 -8.28 -23.03
C VAL A 703 12.88 -8.13 -24.25
N PHE A 704 13.99 -8.87 -24.33
CA PHE A 704 14.82 -8.92 -25.55
C PHE A 704 14.03 -9.53 -26.72
N ASP A 705 13.22 -10.55 -26.47
CA ASP A 705 12.39 -11.19 -27.50
C ASP A 705 11.32 -10.24 -28.07
N CYS A 706 10.71 -9.40 -27.23
CA CYS A 706 9.83 -8.32 -27.67
C CYS A 706 10.55 -7.31 -28.60
N VAL A 707 11.78 -6.95 -28.26
CA VAL A 707 12.64 -6.04 -29.04
C VAL A 707 13.06 -6.66 -30.37
N LYS A 708 13.52 -7.92 -30.35
CA LYS A 708 13.87 -8.71 -31.53
C LYS A 708 12.70 -8.73 -32.52
N ASP A 709 11.49 -9.03 -32.05
CA ASP A 709 10.30 -9.13 -32.89
C ASP A 709 9.90 -7.80 -33.55
N GLY A 710 9.94 -6.69 -32.81
CA GLY A 710 9.72 -5.36 -33.38
C GLY A 710 10.74 -5.00 -34.46
N ARG A 711 12.00 -5.40 -34.27
CA ARG A 711 13.09 -5.21 -35.25
C ARG A 711 12.90 -6.10 -36.48
N SER A 712 12.55 -7.38 -36.29
CA SER A 712 12.14 -8.30 -37.37
C SER A 712 10.97 -7.75 -38.19
N ALA A 713 9.95 -7.18 -37.55
CA ALA A 713 8.77 -6.63 -38.24
C ALA A 713 9.12 -5.49 -39.20
N VAL A 714 9.97 -4.54 -38.79
CA VAL A 714 10.39 -3.44 -39.67
C VAL A 714 11.29 -3.95 -40.80
N ARG A 715 12.18 -4.92 -40.52
CA ARG A 715 12.99 -5.58 -41.55
C ARG A 715 12.13 -6.26 -42.60
N TYR A 716 11.13 -7.03 -42.18
CA TYR A 716 10.21 -7.73 -43.08
C TYR A 716 9.44 -6.75 -43.97
N VAL A 717 8.83 -5.71 -43.40
CA VAL A 717 8.08 -4.69 -44.16
C VAL A 717 8.99 -3.97 -45.16
N ARG A 718 10.25 -3.67 -44.79
CA ARG A 718 11.23 -3.06 -45.71
C ARG A 718 11.70 -4.03 -46.80
N ALA A 719 11.98 -5.28 -46.45
CA ALA A 719 12.44 -6.32 -47.37
C ALA A 719 11.38 -6.71 -48.41
N HIS A 720 10.09 -6.56 -48.07
CA HIS A 720 8.96 -6.91 -48.93
C HIS A 720 8.13 -5.67 -49.30
N ALA A 721 8.74 -4.48 -49.31
CA ALA A 721 8.03 -3.21 -49.52
C ALA A 721 7.17 -3.20 -50.81
N SER A 722 7.61 -3.85 -51.88
CA SER A 722 6.84 -4.03 -53.12
C SER A 722 5.56 -4.87 -52.96
N GLU A 723 5.50 -5.82 -52.04
CA GLU A 723 4.30 -6.63 -51.76
C GLU A 723 3.25 -5.86 -50.93
N PHE A 724 3.70 -4.79 -50.28
CA PHE A 724 2.87 -3.87 -49.51
C PHE A 724 2.59 -2.55 -50.25
N GLY A 725 3.14 -2.32 -51.46
CA GLY A 725 3.05 -1.04 -52.18
C GLY A 725 3.71 0.13 -51.42
N ILE A 726 4.78 -0.16 -50.69
CA ILE A 726 5.50 0.75 -49.79
C ILE A 726 6.78 1.30 -50.44
N ASP A 727 7.10 2.54 -50.11
CA ASP A 727 8.42 3.15 -50.29
C ASP A 727 9.32 2.77 -49.09
N PRO A 728 10.37 1.93 -49.27
CA PRO A 728 11.19 1.40 -48.16
C PRO A 728 11.95 2.48 -47.38
N ASP A 729 12.10 3.66 -47.97
CA ASP A 729 12.76 4.84 -47.39
C ASP A 729 11.76 5.81 -46.74
N LYS A 730 10.50 5.39 -46.54
CA LYS A 730 9.43 6.18 -45.89
C LYS A 730 8.64 5.39 -44.86
N ILE A 731 9.34 4.62 -44.02
CA ILE A 731 8.74 3.82 -42.95
C ILE A 731 8.76 4.61 -41.64
N VAL A 732 7.58 4.90 -41.09
CA VAL A 732 7.39 5.46 -39.75
C VAL A 732 7.10 4.32 -38.78
N VAL A 733 7.70 4.35 -37.59
CA VAL A 733 7.43 3.37 -36.52
C VAL A 733 6.90 4.08 -35.28
N SER A 734 5.88 3.48 -34.68
CA SER A 734 5.09 4.06 -33.58
C SER A 734 4.78 3.01 -32.53
N GLY A 735 4.49 3.45 -31.30
CA GLY A 735 4.01 2.53 -30.27
C GLY A 735 3.66 3.17 -28.94
N GLY A 736 2.78 2.51 -28.20
CA GLY A 736 2.29 2.96 -26.89
C GLY A 736 2.96 2.23 -25.73
N SER A 737 3.40 2.94 -24.67
CA SER A 737 3.94 2.33 -23.44
C SER A 737 5.11 1.37 -23.76
N ALA A 738 5.03 0.10 -23.35
CA ALA A 738 5.97 -0.96 -23.73
C ALA A 738 6.10 -1.17 -25.26
N GLY A 739 5.04 -0.95 -26.03
CA GLY A 739 5.10 -0.93 -27.49
C GLY A 739 5.89 0.26 -28.03
N GLY A 740 5.92 1.38 -27.29
CA GLY A 740 6.77 2.53 -27.59
C GLY A 740 8.26 2.25 -27.34
N HIS A 741 8.58 1.39 -26.37
CA HIS A 741 9.94 0.86 -26.17
C HIS A 741 10.36 -0.07 -27.31
N VAL A 742 9.49 -0.99 -27.72
CA VAL A 742 9.75 -1.83 -28.89
C VAL A 742 9.88 -0.96 -30.16
N ALA A 743 9.06 0.09 -30.31
CA ALA A 743 9.16 1.05 -31.41
C ALA A 743 10.52 1.77 -31.47
N VAL A 744 10.94 2.42 -30.38
CA VAL A 744 12.24 3.14 -30.36
C VAL A 744 13.45 2.19 -30.45
N SER A 745 13.31 0.94 -29.98
CA SER A 745 14.36 -0.09 -30.11
C SER A 745 14.77 -0.38 -31.56
N THR A 746 13.89 -0.11 -32.52
CA THR A 746 14.13 -0.33 -33.95
C THR A 746 15.26 0.52 -34.51
N ALA A 747 15.50 1.70 -33.91
CA ALA A 747 16.60 2.61 -34.24
C ALA A 747 17.81 2.52 -33.29
N LEU A 748 17.61 2.13 -32.02
CA LEU A 748 18.66 2.24 -31.00
C LEU A 748 19.51 0.98 -30.82
N PHE A 749 18.89 -0.19 -30.69
CA PHE A 749 19.54 -1.41 -30.17
C PHE A 749 20.08 -2.30 -31.30
N ASP A 750 21.06 -1.78 -32.05
CA ASP A 750 21.63 -2.44 -33.24
C ASP A 750 22.18 -3.85 -32.96
N ASP A 751 22.59 -4.08 -31.71
CA ASP A 751 23.12 -5.32 -31.15
C ASP A 751 22.06 -6.33 -30.68
N VAL A 752 20.77 -5.99 -30.70
CA VAL A 752 19.67 -6.87 -30.28
C VAL A 752 18.83 -7.29 -31.50
N ASN A 753 19.19 -8.41 -32.12
CA ASN A 753 18.49 -8.99 -33.27
C ASN A 753 18.15 -10.45 -33.02
N GLU A 754 17.30 -11.06 -33.86
CA GLU A 754 17.04 -12.49 -33.73
C GLU A 754 18.24 -13.33 -34.18
N GLU A 755 18.46 -14.47 -33.54
CA GLU A 755 19.56 -15.36 -33.90
C GLU A 755 19.31 -15.99 -35.29
N GLY A 756 20.30 -15.88 -36.19
CA GLY A 756 20.16 -16.30 -37.59
C GLY A 756 19.43 -15.31 -38.50
N GLU A 757 18.95 -14.15 -38.01
CA GLU A 757 18.29 -13.14 -38.85
C GLU A 757 19.27 -12.37 -39.75
N GLY A 758 18.93 -12.24 -41.03
CA GLY A 758 19.70 -11.42 -41.99
C GLY A 758 19.59 -9.93 -41.70
N THR A 759 20.59 -9.35 -41.06
CA THR A 759 20.63 -7.93 -40.66
C THR A 759 21.03 -6.95 -41.77
N SER A 760 21.25 -7.43 -43.00
CA SER A 760 21.55 -6.59 -44.17
C SER A 760 20.40 -5.64 -44.55
N VAL A 761 19.16 -6.01 -44.23
CA VAL A 761 18.02 -5.08 -44.25
C VAL A 761 17.96 -4.34 -42.92
N SER A 762 17.96 -3.00 -43.00
CA SER A 762 17.88 -2.14 -41.81
C SER A 762 16.54 -2.25 -41.10
N SER A 763 16.56 -2.30 -39.76
CA SER A 763 15.38 -2.12 -38.90
C SER A 763 15.07 -0.65 -38.61
N THR A 764 15.97 0.28 -38.92
CA THR A 764 15.86 1.69 -38.52
C THR A 764 14.77 2.39 -39.35
N PRO A 765 13.75 3.01 -38.73
CA PRO A 765 12.71 3.75 -39.43
C PRO A 765 13.22 5.11 -39.92
N ASN A 766 12.42 5.78 -40.74
CA ASN A 766 12.68 7.13 -41.25
C ASN A 766 12.10 8.22 -40.33
N ALA A 767 11.15 7.86 -39.44
CA ALA A 767 10.69 8.68 -38.32
C ALA A 767 10.09 7.82 -37.19
N LEU A 768 10.03 8.38 -35.98
CA LEU A 768 9.45 7.75 -34.78
C LEU A 768 8.34 8.61 -34.17
N ILE A 769 7.23 7.96 -33.78
CA ILE A 769 6.11 8.57 -33.03
C ILE A 769 5.89 7.76 -31.74
N LEU A 770 6.26 8.31 -30.60
CA LEU A 770 6.28 7.57 -29.33
C LEU A 770 5.15 8.03 -28.40
N LEU A 771 4.26 7.13 -28.01
CA LEU A 771 3.05 7.42 -27.24
C LEU A 771 3.25 6.95 -25.78
N PHE A 772 3.41 7.88 -24.84
CA PHE A 772 3.70 7.62 -23.41
C PHE A 772 4.71 6.46 -23.20
N PRO A 773 5.82 6.43 -23.95
CA PRO A 773 6.69 5.25 -24.09
C PRO A 773 7.41 4.85 -22.80
N VAL A 774 7.79 3.58 -22.70
CA VAL A 774 8.88 3.17 -21.79
C VAL A 774 10.21 3.64 -22.41
N ILE A 775 10.98 4.45 -21.69
CA ILE A 775 12.16 5.15 -22.20
C ILE A 775 13.38 5.04 -21.27
N ASP A 776 13.14 5.01 -19.97
CA ASP A 776 14.13 4.69 -18.96
C ASP A 776 13.77 3.33 -18.39
N THR A 777 14.73 2.40 -18.36
CA THR A 777 14.56 1.05 -17.80
C THR A 777 15.51 0.79 -16.61
N SER A 778 16.16 1.84 -16.09
CA SER A 778 16.89 1.82 -14.81
C SER A 778 15.96 1.50 -13.64
N ALA A 779 16.50 1.34 -12.43
CA ALA A 779 15.71 1.18 -11.20
C ALA A 779 14.76 2.37 -10.94
N GLN A 780 15.03 3.54 -11.53
CA GLN A 780 14.21 4.74 -11.49
C GLN A 780 13.20 4.84 -12.64
N GLY A 781 13.28 3.92 -13.62
CA GLY A 781 12.43 3.80 -14.80
C GLY A 781 11.44 2.63 -14.73
N TYR A 782 10.89 2.23 -15.87
CA TYR A 782 9.93 1.12 -15.96
C TYR A 782 10.57 -0.15 -16.52
N GLY A 783 10.32 -1.28 -15.86
CA GLY A 783 10.69 -2.60 -16.40
C GLY A 783 12.06 -3.13 -15.99
N ASN A 784 12.80 -2.45 -15.12
CA ASN A 784 14.09 -2.92 -14.61
C ASN A 784 14.04 -4.37 -14.11
N ALA A 785 13.10 -4.66 -13.19
CA ALA A 785 12.85 -6.01 -12.66
C ALA A 785 12.36 -7.05 -13.69
N LYS A 786 12.07 -6.64 -14.94
CA LYS A 786 11.71 -7.53 -16.07
C LYS A 786 12.87 -7.79 -17.03
N ILE A 787 13.95 -7.02 -16.95
CA ILE A 787 15.14 -7.10 -17.81
C ILE A 787 16.38 -7.53 -17.00
N GLY A 788 16.37 -7.30 -15.68
CA GLY A 788 17.47 -7.62 -14.77
C GLY A 788 18.69 -6.72 -14.98
N GLU A 789 19.86 -7.22 -14.61
CA GLU A 789 21.15 -6.51 -14.72
C GLU A 789 21.43 -5.95 -16.12
N LYS A 790 20.91 -6.61 -17.17
CA LYS A 790 21.06 -6.18 -18.57
C LYS A 790 20.17 -5.00 -18.96
N TRP A 791 19.41 -4.38 -18.04
CA TRP A 791 18.48 -3.28 -18.31
C TRP A 791 19.08 -2.19 -19.21
N LYS A 792 20.34 -1.81 -19.00
CA LYS A 792 21.02 -0.75 -19.74
C LYS A 792 21.23 -1.07 -21.23
N GLN A 793 21.23 -2.34 -21.62
CA GLN A 793 21.22 -2.76 -23.03
C GLN A 793 19.89 -2.39 -23.72
N LEU A 794 18.80 -2.42 -22.96
CA LEU A 794 17.44 -2.10 -23.41
C LEU A 794 16.89 -0.81 -22.80
N SER A 795 17.73 0.17 -22.45
CA SER A 795 17.30 1.49 -21.95
C SER A 795 17.43 2.53 -23.05
N PRO A 796 16.33 2.98 -23.70
CA PRO A 796 16.40 3.95 -24.79
C PRO A 796 17.20 5.21 -24.45
N VAL A 797 17.04 5.74 -23.23
CA VAL A 797 17.73 6.95 -22.76
C VAL A 797 19.22 6.78 -22.50
N ASP A 798 19.70 5.56 -22.22
CA ASP A 798 21.13 5.26 -22.05
C ASP A 798 21.80 4.74 -23.34
N ARG A 799 21.04 4.72 -24.45
CA ARG A 799 21.45 4.18 -25.76
C ARG A 799 21.26 5.18 -26.90
N VAL A 800 20.97 6.44 -26.58
CA VAL A 800 20.96 7.55 -27.55
C VAL A 800 22.34 7.69 -28.20
N LYS A 801 22.35 7.90 -29.51
CA LYS A 801 23.53 8.03 -30.39
C LYS A 801 23.23 9.07 -31.48
N PRO A 802 24.22 9.65 -32.18
CA PRO A 802 23.95 10.46 -33.36
C PRO A 802 23.29 9.64 -34.48
N GLY A 803 22.47 10.29 -35.31
CA GLY A 803 21.78 9.65 -36.44
C GLY A 803 20.54 8.84 -36.08
N VAL A 804 19.94 9.06 -34.90
CA VAL A 804 18.63 8.48 -34.57
C VAL A 804 17.54 9.24 -35.33
N PRO A 805 16.54 8.54 -35.91
CA PRO A 805 15.51 9.18 -36.73
C PRO A 805 14.77 10.30 -36.01
N PRO A 806 14.26 11.31 -36.75
CA PRO A 806 13.37 12.33 -36.20
C PRO A 806 12.28 11.69 -35.34
N THR A 807 12.19 12.12 -34.08
CA THR A 807 11.32 11.50 -33.06
C THR A 807 10.40 12.53 -32.40
N ILE A 808 9.09 12.35 -32.53
CA ILE A 808 8.10 13.05 -31.69
C ILE A 808 7.60 12.13 -30.58
N THR A 809 7.58 12.64 -29.35
CA THR A 809 7.18 11.90 -28.14
C THR A 809 6.02 12.62 -27.46
N PHE A 810 4.93 11.91 -27.19
CA PHE A 810 3.76 12.41 -26.46
C PHE A 810 3.77 11.86 -25.04
N HIS A 811 3.88 12.71 -24.02
CA HIS A 811 4.02 12.24 -22.64
C HIS A 811 3.31 13.16 -21.65
N GLY A 812 2.61 12.57 -20.68
CA GLY A 812 1.90 13.30 -19.63
C GLY A 812 2.74 13.49 -18.37
N THR A 813 2.69 14.66 -17.74
CA THR A 813 3.48 14.93 -16.51
C THR A 813 2.98 14.15 -15.29
N GLY A 814 1.72 13.67 -15.33
CA GLY A 814 1.11 12.80 -14.33
C GLY A 814 1.36 11.30 -14.55
N ASP A 815 2.20 10.91 -15.52
CA ASP A 815 2.48 9.51 -15.79
C ASP A 815 3.40 8.89 -14.72
N THR A 816 2.82 8.03 -13.89
CA THR A 816 3.49 7.27 -12.83
C THR A 816 3.85 5.84 -13.23
N VAL A 817 3.50 5.40 -14.44
CA VAL A 817 3.82 4.05 -14.94
C VAL A 817 5.06 4.11 -15.85
N THR A 818 5.13 5.09 -16.74
CA THR A 818 6.36 5.47 -17.45
C THR A 818 6.74 6.89 -17.03
N PRO A 819 7.62 7.07 -16.02
CA PRO A 819 7.90 8.38 -15.45
C PRO A 819 8.29 9.43 -16.49
N PHE A 820 7.58 10.57 -16.51
CA PHE A 820 7.83 11.68 -17.44
C PHE A 820 9.30 12.15 -17.47
N ALA A 821 10.01 12.04 -16.35
CA ALA A 821 11.44 12.33 -16.25
C ALA A 821 12.29 11.56 -17.27
N GLY A 822 11.95 10.29 -17.57
CA GLY A 822 12.65 9.50 -18.58
C GLY A 822 12.45 10.05 -20.00
N ALA A 823 11.21 10.42 -20.36
CA ALA A 823 10.89 11.03 -21.65
C ALA A 823 11.57 12.41 -21.83
N LYS A 824 11.60 13.22 -20.76
CA LYS A 824 12.33 14.50 -20.73
C LYS A 824 13.84 14.29 -20.91
N ARG A 825 14.44 13.38 -20.15
CA ARG A 825 15.87 13.02 -20.25
C ARG A 825 16.23 12.52 -21.64
N PHE A 826 15.40 11.67 -22.25
CA PHE A 826 15.61 11.18 -23.63
C PHE A 826 15.52 12.27 -24.69
N HIS A 827 14.57 13.20 -24.56
CA HIS A 827 14.50 14.37 -25.43
C HIS A 827 15.78 15.23 -25.32
N GLU A 828 16.28 15.44 -24.09
CA GLU A 828 17.53 16.18 -23.84
C GLU A 828 18.77 15.47 -24.40
N GLU A 829 18.93 14.16 -24.20
CA GLU A 829 20.03 13.39 -24.79
C GLU A 829 19.92 13.30 -26.33
N MET A 830 18.71 13.22 -26.89
CA MET A 830 18.50 13.25 -28.34
C MET A 830 18.98 14.57 -28.96
N LEU A 831 18.65 15.70 -28.34
CA LEU A 831 19.10 17.02 -28.78
C LEU A 831 20.63 17.18 -28.62
N LYS A 832 21.22 16.71 -27.50
CA LYS A 832 22.69 16.69 -27.31
C LYS A 832 23.42 15.87 -28.37
N ALA A 833 22.83 14.75 -28.80
CA ALA A 833 23.38 13.89 -29.85
C ALA A 833 23.15 14.43 -31.27
N GLY A 834 22.56 15.62 -31.43
CA GLY A 834 22.29 16.26 -32.72
C GLY A 834 21.06 15.73 -33.47
N ASN A 835 20.22 14.91 -32.82
CA ASN A 835 19.03 14.34 -33.44
C ASN A 835 17.82 15.29 -33.31
N ARG A 836 16.94 15.30 -34.32
CA ARG A 836 15.65 16.00 -34.20
C ARG A 836 14.74 15.27 -33.22
N SER A 837 14.40 15.92 -32.11
CA SER A 837 13.42 15.43 -31.15
C SER A 837 12.41 16.51 -30.79
N GLU A 838 11.14 16.11 -30.64
CA GLU A 838 10.04 16.95 -30.18
C GLU A 838 9.32 16.26 -29.02
N LEU A 839 9.11 16.97 -27.91
CA LEU A 839 8.42 16.45 -26.72
C LEU A 839 7.10 17.21 -26.51
N ILE A 840 6.00 16.56 -26.85
CA ILE A 840 4.64 17.06 -26.60
C ILE A 840 4.23 16.69 -25.17
N ILE A 841 4.28 17.68 -24.29
CA ILE A 841 3.94 17.56 -22.87
C ILE A 841 2.43 17.78 -22.69
N HIS A 842 1.75 16.90 -21.96
CA HIS A 842 0.39 17.12 -21.50
C HIS A 842 0.34 17.23 -19.97
N GLU A 843 0.02 18.41 -19.45
CA GLU A 843 0.06 18.69 -18.01
C GLU A 843 -1.01 17.88 -17.26
N GLY A 844 -0.60 17.21 -16.18
CA GLY A 844 -1.45 16.30 -15.41
C GLY A 844 -1.79 14.97 -16.11
N GLY A 845 -1.37 14.75 -17.35
CA GLY A 845 -1.72 13.55 -18.13
C GLY A 845 -1.18 12.26 -17.48
N ALA A 846 -2.07 11.33 -17.14
CA ALA A 846 -1.72 10.01 -16.62
C ALA A 846 -1.32 9.02 -17.74
N HIS A 847 -0.85 7.81 -17.38
CA HIS A 847 -0.45 6.80 -18.37
C HIS A 847 -1.57 6.51 -19.38
N GLY A 848 -1.27 6.64 -20.68
CA GLY A 848 -2.24 6.43 -21.75
C GLY A 848 -3.30 7.54 -21.91
N TYR A 849 -3.13 8.74 -21.32
CA TYR A 849 -4.14 9.83 -21.37
C TYR A 849 -4.70 10.09 -22.78
N LEU A 850 -3.85 10.11 -23.82
CA LEU A 850 -4.25 10.37 -25.21
C LEU A 850 -5.11 9.28 -25.86
N MET A 851 -5.31 8.13 -25.19
CA MET A 851 -6.25 7.10 -25.64
C MET A 851 -7.68 7.30 -25.10
N ARG A 852 -7.84 8.12 -24.05
CA ARG A 852 -9.06 8.15 -23.20
C ARG A 852 -10.23 8.90 -23.85
N THR A 853 -9.96 9.98 -24.58
CA THR A 853 -11.01 10.87 -25.14
C THR A 853 -10.73 11.23 -26.59
N ALA A 854 -11.78 11.58 -27.35
CA ALA A 854 -11.62 12.01 -28.74
C ALA A 854 -10.70 13.24 -28.86
N PRO A 855 -10.89 14.36 -28.13
CA PRO A 855 -10.02 15.54 -28.28
C PRO A 855 -8.52 15.27 -28.02
N LEU A 856 -8.18 14.37 -27.09
CA LEU A 856 -6.78 14.03 -26.81
C LEU A 856 -6.17 13.10 -27.87
N TYR A 857 -6.99 12.21 -28.45
CA TYR A 857 -6.61 11.39 -29.59
C TYR A 857 -6.43 12.25 -30.85
N ASP A 858 -7.41 13.12 -31.14
CA ASP A 858 -7.43 14.03 -32.29
C ASP A 858 -6.25 15.04 -32.22
N GLU A 859 -5.94 15.57 -31.03
CA GLU A 859 -4.74 16.40 -30.80
C GLU A 859 -3.44 15.62 -31.09
N CYS A 860 -3.36 14.37 -30.63
CA CYS A 860 -2.20 13.51 -30.87
C CYS A 860 -2.02 13.22 -32.37
N MET A 861 -3.12 12.97 -33.09
CA MET A 861 -3.08 12.74 -34.54
C MET A 861 -2.73 14.01 -35.30
N ALA A 862 -3.38 15.15 -35.04
CA ALA A 862 -3.07 16.41 -35.72
C ALA A 862 -1.60 16.87 -35.55
N LYS A 863 -1.01 16.67 -34.36
CA LYS A 863 0.43 16.93 -34.14
C LYS A 863 1.33 15.91 -34.84
N SER A 864 0.94 14.64 -34.88
CA SER A 864 1.67 13.60 -35.62
C SER A 864 1.64 13.84 -37.13
N ASP A 865 0.50 14.29 -37.66
CA ASP A 865 0.34 14.65 -39.07
C ASP A 865 1.23 15.85 -39.43
N ALA A 866 1.22 16.91 -38.62
CA ALA A 866 2.09 18.06 -38.79
C ALA A 866 3.58 17.68 -38.76
N PHE A 867 3.96 16.78 -37.85
CA PHE A 867 5.31 16.24 -37.76
C PHE A 867 5.72 15.48 -39.03
N LEU A 868 4.91 14.54 -39.52
CA LEU A 868 5.21 13.80 -40.76
C LEU A 868 5.18 14.66 -42.03
N ARG A 869 4.31 15.69 -42.08
CA ARG A 869 4.32 16.72 -43.14
C ARG A 869 5.64 17.46 -43.19
N SER A 870 6.17 17.86 -42.03
CA SER A 870 7.47 18.55 -41.92
C SER A 870 8.69 17.68 -42.30
N LEU A 871 8.49 16.38 -42.51
CA LEU A 871 9.48 15.42 -42.99
C LEU A 871 9.22 14.98 -44.45
N SER A 872 8.20 15.55 -45.12
CA SER A 872 7.71 15.10 -46.43
C SER A 872 7.35 13.60 -46.50
N LEU A 873 6.97 13.03 -45.35
CA LEU A 873 6.53 11.64 -45.23
C LEU A 873 5.02 11.47 -45.49
N ILE A 874 4.24 12.56 -45.49
CA ILE A 874 2.87 12.62 -46.05
C ILE A 874 2.66 13.95 -46.80
N LYS A 875 1.68 13.99 -47.70
CA LYS A 875 1.27 15.18 -48.47
C LYS A 875 0.38 16.11 -47.66
#